data_AF-A0A1D2WUG4-F1
#
_entry.id   AF-A0A1D2WUG4-F1
#
_cell.length_a   1.000
_cell.length_b   1.000
_cell.length_c   1.000
_cell.angle_alpha   90.00
_cell.angle_beta   90.00
_cell.angle_gamma   90.00
#
_symmetry.space_group_name_H-M   'P 1'
#
loop_
_entity.id
_entity.type
_entity.pdbx_description
1 polymer ?
#
loop_
_entity_poly.entity_id
_entity_poly.type
_entity_poly.pdbx_seq_one_letter_code
_entity_poly.pdbx_strand_id
1 'polypeptide(L)'
;MKELANSKKINVEKNNGIKERFSYEKLLKSLVMVETPFFESDKIVAQVVSSLYDGIKTKEIKKIVYECLEDIDGEIANKYLASTQLKVRTSRDTIEAFDLSKIANTLIEETGASQETAFEIATEVWKELKKLNVEYLTAPMIREMVNTKLVEYGLEDLRSRYTRLGIPVYNITSLIENGNRDNANMIHNPESIHKHVADEALKQYALLQMLPSHLADAHMSGDIHIHDLEFFAGRPLNCMQHDIRTFIKYGLKVDGTGDHTSVAGAPNHMETLMNHTGEIMLASQQNMSGGQAMSLWNVFVAPFARGRTYEEIKQSVQMLIYNLNMAYAARGSQVPFTSMVLEFGVPKFLQDVTAYGPKGQVVGTYGDFEEETRLIQKAFTETLLAGDQEGKPHLFPNTIYTLREETLKGDYEEDLHLVHELSAKYGSSYFINMLPDYRGKMANYMGCRTCLQDNWTGDWEQDCLRTGNLAYVTLNLPRIGYQSKDESQVFEYLDEYMDLAAETLMLRREQGLKCLNDFHILPFLKQKVGEDSYYRIQNSTLSFGFVGLNEMLLSLFGKGIEDKDANKFGVKCIEYLNERADKLKEETGLRWSVLQTPAESTAYRFATLDKEQFGDQAIVQGDGSANYYTNSSHVPVNTDVSLIDKIKIEEQYHSLTPGGHIFHAFMGESYSDPDSLMSLTNKIAKKSDIGFWAYSSALSFCLNCKTLMKGLNNKCPTCGESEDVEWYDRITGYVQQVGRAKSSSGGWNPGKRQELIDRRRFEDE
;
A
#
# COMPACT_ATOMS: atom_id res chain seq x y z
N MET A 1 58.10 13.40 -27.24
CA MET A 1 56.81 13.93 -27.74
C MET A 1 55.95 14.53 -26.62
N LYS A 2 55.62 13.79 -25.55
CA LYS A 2 54.90 14.31 -24.36
C LYS A 2 55.58 15.53 -23.71
N GLU A 3 56.92 15.57 -23.68
CA GLU A 3 57.71 16.72 -23.22
C GLU A 3 57.68 17.94 -24.17
N LEU A 4 57.51 17.72 -25.48
CA LEU A 4 57.43 18.77 -26.51
C LEU A 4 56.04 19.44 -26.53
N ALA A 5 54.98 18.69 -26.19
CA ALA A 5 53.65 19.23 -25.99
C ALA A 5 53.52 20.01 -24.67
N ASN A 6 54.24 19.59 -23.61
CA ASN A 6 54.22 20.28 -22.32
C ASN A 6 55.03 21.59 -22.27
N SER A 7 55.98 21.79 -23.20
CA SER A 7 56.85 22.98 -23.23
C SER A 7 56.18 24.22 -23.84
N LYS A 8 55.17 24.06 -24.71
CA LYS A 8 54.38 25.18 -25.23
C LYS A 8 53.13 25.36 -24.35
N LYS A 9 53.05 26.44 -23.55
CA LYS A 9 51.85 26.83 -22.81
C LYS A 9 50.79 27.42 -23.76
N ILE A 10 50.17 26.57 -24.58
CA ILE A 10 49.16 26.98 -25.57
C ILE A 10 47.77 26.87 -24.96
N ASN A 11 47.01 27.96 -25.04
CA ASN A 11 45.60 27.97 -24.70
C ASN A 11 44.75 27.79 -25.96
N VAL A 12 43.81 26.85 -25.90
CA VAL A 12 42.81 26.56 -26.91
C VAL A 12 41.53 27.31 -26.56
N GLU A 13 40.98 28.03 -27.52
CA GLU A 13 39.69 28.72 -27.37
C GLU A 13 38.54 27.78 -27.71
N LYS A 14 37.61 27.59 -26.77
CA LYS A 14 36.40 26.80 -26.97
C LYS A 14 35.30 27.61 -27.63
N ASN A 15 34.31 26.91 -28.20
CA ASN A 15 33.17 27.53 -28.88
C ASN A 15 32.32 28.44 -27.97
N ASN A 16 32.43 28.32 -26.65
CA ASN A 16 31.77 29.17 -25.66
C ASN A 16 32.66 30.32 -25.13
N GLY A 17 33.82 30.56 -25.76
CA GLY A 17 34.75 31.63 -25.41
C GLY A 17 35.72 31.31 -24.26
N ILE A 18 35.60 30.13 -23.63
CA ILE A 18 36.51 29.71 -22.55
C ILE A 18 37.86 29.28 -23.13
N LYS A 19 38.96 29.73 -22.51
CA LYS A 19 40.33 29.32 -22.86
C LYS A 19 40.80 28.20 -21.93
N GLU A 20 41.19 27.07 -22.49
CA GLU A 20 41.72 25.91 -21.76
C GLU A 20 43.10 25.54 -22.29
N ARG A 21 44.02 25.06 -21.44
CA ARG A 21 45.32 24.58 -21.91
C ARG A 21 45.15 23.35 -22.81
N PHE A 22 45.90 23.30 -23.92
CA PHE A 22 45.93 22.13 -24.79
C PHE A 22 46.34 20.87 -24.01
N SER A 23 45.60 19.77 -24.21
CA SER A 23 45.87 18.48 -23.59
C SER A 23 46.14 17.43 -24.66
N TYR A 24 47.39 16.95 -24.68
CA TYR A 24 47.82 15.84 -25.52
C TYR A 24 46.97 14.58 -25.29
N GLU A 25 46.65 14.29 -24.03
CA GLU A 25 45.87 13.10 -23.65
C GLU A 25 44.44 13.14 -24.18
N LYS A 26 43.81 14.32 -24.25
CA LYS A 26 42.47 14.49 -24.84
C LYS A 26 42.48 14.24 -26.35
N LEU A 27 43.51 14.70 -27.05
CA LEU A 27 43.64 14.48 -28.49
C LEU A 27 43.88 13.00 -28.80
N LEU A 28 44.78 12.35 -28.06
CA LEU A 28 45.06 10.92 -28.24
C LEU A 28 43.81 10.07 -27.97
N LYS A 29 43.05 10.35 -26.91
CA LYS A 29 41.76 9.69 -26.63
C LYS A 29 40.78 9.80 -27.80
N SER A 30 40.71 10.96 -28.46
CA SER A 30 39.80 11.16 -29.60
C SER A 30 40.15 10.34 -30.84
N LEU A 31 41.43 10.01 -31.04
CA LEU A 31 41.91 9.15 -32.13
C LEU A 31 41.66 7.66 -31.80
N VAL A 32 41.87 7.27 -30.55
CA VAL A 32 41.56 5.91 -30.07
C VAL A 32 40.06 5.61 -30.17
N MET A 33 39.19 6.58 -29.89
CA MET A 33 37.72 6.45 -30.00
C MET A 33 37.21 6.14 -31.42
N VAL A 34 38.02 6.42 -32.44
CA VAL A 34 37.70 6.10 -33.84
C VAL A 34 38.56 4.95 -34.37
N GLU A 35 39.18 4.19 -33.46
CA GLU A 35 39.97 2.99 -33.75
C GLU A 35 41.20 3.29 -34.64
N THR A 36 41.74 4.51 -34.58
CA THR A 36 42.97 4.85 -35.32
C THR A 36 44.13 4.00 -34.77
N PRO A 37 44.90 3.30 -35.63
CA PRO A 37 46.07 2.55 -35.21
C PRO A 37 47.06 3.41 -34.41
N PHE A 38 47.69 2.83 -33.39
CA PHE A 38 48.54 3.57 -32.44
C PHE A 38 49.68 4.35 -33.14
N PHE A 39 50.32 3.72 -34.13
CA PHE A 39 51.41 4.34 -34.89
C PHE A 39 50.96 5.56 -35.72
N GLU A 40 49.75 5.50 -36.28
CA GLU A 40 49.17 6.62 -37.04
C GLU A 40 48.66 7.72 -36.10
N SER A 41 48.16 7.34 -34.92
CA SER A 41 47.74 8.30 -33.89
C SER A 41 48.90 9.21 -33.45
N ASP A 42 50.10 8.66 -33.27
CA ASP A 42 51.28 9.45 -32.89
C ASP A 42 51.71 10.45 -33.98
N LYS A 43 51.58 10.08 -35.26
CA LYS A 43 51.86 10.98 -36.39
C LYS A 43 50.86 12.12 -36.48
N ILE A 44 49.56 11.81 -36.38
CA ILE A 44 48.50 12.83 -36.40
C ILE A 44 48.69 13.81 -35.25
N VAL A 45 49.00 13.31 -34.05
CA VAL A 45 49.25 14.18 -32.90
C VAL A 45 50.49 15.06 -33.13
N ALA A 46 51.56 14.55 -33.74
CA ALA A 46 52.72 15.35 -34.10
C ALA A 46 52.35 16.52 -35.01
N GLN A 47 51.55 16.23 -36.04
CA GLN A 47 51.11 17.19 -37.07
C GLN A 47 50.16 18.25 -36.52
N VAL A 48 49.27 17.85 -35.60
CA VAL A 48 48.41 18.77 -34.87
C VAL A 48 49.26 19.67 -33.98
N VAL A 49 50.17 19.11 -33.18
CA VAL A 49 51.03 19.87 -32.25
C VAL A 49 51.94 20.86 -32.99
N SER A 50 52.44 20.51 -34.18
CA SER A 50 53.21 21.44 -35.01
C SER A 50 52.38 22.61 -35.54
N SER A 51 51.06 22.43 -35.65
CA SER A 51 50.13 23.42 -36.20
C SER A 51 49.43 24.27 -35.14
N LEU A 52 49.69 24.01 -33.84
CA LEU A 52 49.09 24.76 -32.74
C LEU A 52 49.71 26.15 -32.58
N TYR A 53 48.85 27.15 -32.39
CA TYR A 53 49.19 28.51 -31.98
C TYR A 53 48.29 28.96 -30.81
N ASP A 54 48.72 29.96 -30.04
CA ASP A 54 47.96 30.42 -28.86
C ASP A 54 46.64 31.10 -29.29
N GLY A 55 45.53 30.68 -28.68
CA GLY A 55 44.19 31.12 -29.08
C GLY A 55 43.56 30.33 -30.23
N ILE A 56 44.20 29.26 -30.71
CA ILE A 56 43.61 28.39 -31.74
C ILE A 56 42.23 27.87 -31.29
N LYS A 57 41.26 27.91 -32.20
CA LYS A 57 39.90 27.46 -31.92
C LYS A 57 39.81 25.94 -31.94
N THR A 58 39.00 25.39 -31.04
CA THR A 58 38.75 23.93 -30.99
C THR A 58 38.25 23.37 -32.33
N LYS A 59 37.47 24.15 -33.09
CA LYS A 59 36.96 23.76 -34.42
C LYS A 59 38.09 23.61 -35.46
N GLU A 60 39.14 24.41 -35.37
CA GLU A 60 40.29 24.35 -36.28
C GLU A 60 41.17 23.13 -36.00
N ILE A 61 41.41 22.82 -34.73
CA ILE A 61 42.11 21.59 -34.33
C ILE A 61 41.37 20.36 -34.88
N LYS A 62 40.04 20.31 -34.70
CA LYS A 62 39.21 19.22 -35.23
C LYS A 62 39.30 19.10 -36.75
N LYS A 63 39.36 20.22 -37.47
CA LYS A 63 39.51 20.22 -38.93
C LYS A 63 40.85 19.62 -39.36
N ILE A 64 41.95 20.00 -38.70
CA ILE A 64 43.29 19.46 -39.00
C ILE A 64 43.32 17.95 -38.75
N VAL A 65 42.72 17.49 -37.64
CA VAL A 65 42.65 16.06 -37.33
C VAL A 65 41.83 15.30 -38.38
N TYR A 66 40.69 15.86 -38.81
CA TYR A 66 39.88 15.27 -39.86
C TYR A 66 40.65 15.12 -41.17
N GLU A 67 41.31 16.19 -41.62
CA GLU A 67 42.13 16.17 -42.85
C GLU A 67 43.25 15.11 -42.75
N CYS A 68 43.94 15.04 -41.60
CA CYS A 68 44.97 14.03 -41.39
C CYS A 68 44.40 12.60 -41.37
N LEU A 69 43.18 12.41 -40.89
CA LEU A 69 42.51 11.11 -40.89
C LEU A 69 41.99 10.74 -42.28
N GLU A 70 41.50 11.71 -43.07
CA GLU A 70 41.01 11.51 -44.43
C GLU A 70 42.11 11.01 -45.36
N ASP A 71 43.34 11.51 -45.16
CA ASP A 71 44.54 11.06 -45.86
C ASP A 71 44.95 9.62 -45.53
N ILE A 72 44.53 9.09 -44.37
CA ILE A 72 44.87 7.74 -43.91
C ILE A 72 43.77 6.76 -44.30
N ASP A 73 42.54 7.07 -43.91
CA ASP A 73 41.36 6.25 -44.11
C ASP A 73 40.09 7.12 -44.03
N GLY A 74 39.41 7.29 -45.17
CA GLY A 74 38.19 8.08 -45.26
C GLY A 74 37.04 7.57 -44.36
N GLU A 75 37.01 6.28 -44.02
CA GLU A 75 36.04 5.73 -43.09
C GLU A 75 36.36 6.15 -41.64
N ILE A 76 37.64 6.16 -41.25
CA ILE A 76 38.08 6.65 -39.93
C ILE A 76 37.88 8.17 -39.82
N ALA A 77 38.13 8.93 -40.88
CA ALA A 77 37.87 10.36 -40.93
C ALA A 77 36.39 10.69 -40.76
N ASN A 78 35.51 9.98 -41.45
CA ASN A 78 34.07 10.13 -41.31
C ASN A 78 33.58 9.69 -39.92
N LYS A 79 34.16 8.63 -39.33
CA LYS A 79 33.93 8.24 -37.93
C LYS A 79 34.34 9.36 -36.96
N TYR A 80 35.45 10.06 -37.23
CA TYR A 80 35.92 11.20 -36.43
C TYR A 80 35.01 12.42 -36.56
N LEU A 81 34.57 12.75 -37.77
CA LEU A 81 33.63 13.85 -38.00
C LEU A 81 32.30 13.60 -37.28
N ALA A 82 31.74 12.38 -37.41
CA ALA A 82 30.52 11.98 -36.71
C ALA A 82 30.68 12.06 -35.18
N SER A 83 31.81 11.59 -34.63
CA SER A 83 32.11 11.65 -33.19
C SER A 83 32.27 13.06 -32.63
N THR A 84 32.77 13.97 -33.46
CA THR A 84 33.04 15.35 -33.04
C THR A 84 31.85 16.28 -33.26
N GLN A 85 30.85 15.85 -34.03
CA GLN A 85 29.58 16.53 -34.27
C GLN A 85 28.45 16.04 -33.35
N LEU A 86 28.41 14.76 -33.01
CA LEU A 86 27.33 14.22 -32.17
C LEU A 86 27.34 14.89 -30.79
N LYS A 87 26.27 15.63 -30.52
CA LYS A 87 26.04 16.30 -29.24
C LYS A 87 25.06 15.50 -28.40
N VAL A 88 25.29 15.48 -27.09
CA VAL A 88 24.42 14.83 -26.12
C VAL A 88 23.80 15.90 -25.22
N ARG A 89 22.47 15.96 -25.19
CA ARG A 89 21.75 16.70 -24.15
C ARG A 89 21.71 15.83 -22.89
N THR A 90 22.38 16.30 -21.84
CA THR A 90 22.46 15.59 -20.57
C THR A 90 21.19 15.77 -19.75
N SER A 91 21.04 14.97 -18.69
CA SER A 91 19.97 15.11 -17.69
C SER A 91 20.06 16.40 -16.87
N ARG A 92 21.15 17.18 -17.00
CA ARG A 92 21.35 18.49 -16.34
C ARG A 92 21.09 19.67 -17.29
N ASP A 93 20.39 19.44 -18.40
CA ASP A 93 20.13 20.42 -19.46
C ASP A 93 21.37 21.07 -20.09
N THR A 94 22.53 20.41 -20.00
CA THR A 94 23.76 20.81 -20.71
C THR A 94 23.87 20.08 -22.05
N ILE A 95 24.43 20.75 -23.06
CA ILE A 95 24.78 20.12 -24.34
C ILE A 95 26.29 19.88 -24.37
N GLU A 96 26.68 18.62 -24.46
CA GLU A 96 28.08 18.17 -24.41
C GLU A 96 28.44 17.36 -25.66
N ALA A 97 29.74 17.20 -25.93
CA ALA A 97 30.17 16.26 -26.96
C ALA A 97 29.96 14.82 -26.47
N PHE A 98 29.64 13.91 -27.40
CA PHE A 98 29.56 12.49 -27.09
C PHE A 98 30.90 11.97 -26.53
N ASP A 99 30.83 11.16 -25.48
CA ASP A 99 31.97 10.54 -24.82
C ASP A 99 31.63 9.10 -24.45
N LEU A 100 32.29 8.15 -25.13
CA LEU A 100 32.09 6.71 -24.95
C LEU A 100 32.42 6.28 -23.52
N SER A 101 33.44 6.89 -22.90
CA SER A 101 33.86 6.51 -21.55
C SER A 101 32.78 6.78 -20.52
N LYS A 102 31.87 7.73 -20.78
CA LYS A 102 30.74 7.98 -19.88
C LYS A 102 29.77 6.80 -19.86
N ILE A 103 29.50 6.16 -21.00
CA ILE A 103 28.63 4.97 -21.06
C ILE A 103 29.26 3.82 -20.26
N ALA A 104 30.54 3.55 -20.50
CA ALA A 104 31.24 2.48 -19.79
C ALA A 104 31.27 2.74 -18.28
N ASN A 105 31.61 3.97 -17.86
CA ASN A 105 31.66 4.33 -16.45
C ASN A 105 30.29 4.25 -15.77
N THR A 106 29.22 4.76 -16.39
CA THR A 106 27.88 4.68 -15.79
C THR A 106 27.40 3.24 -15.70
N LEU A 107 27.72 2.40 -16.70
CA LEU A 107 27.37 0.98 -16.66
C LEU A 107 28.12 0.26 -15.50
N ILE A 108 29.40 0.56 -15.28
CA ILE A 108 30.16 0.02 -14.14
C ILE A 108 29.58 0.52 -12.81
N GLU A 109 29.38 1.84 -12.66
CA GLU A 109 28.94 2.44 -11.41
C GLU A 109 27.53 2.00 -10.99
N GLU A 110 26.59 1.93 -11.95
CA GLU A 110 25.18 1.65 -11.65
C GLU A 110 24.85 0.15 -11.62
N THR A 111 25.62 -0.69 -12.32
CA THR A 111 25.32 -2.12 -12.44
C THR A 111 26.42 -3.03 -11.91
N GLY A 112 27.59 -2.52 -11.56
CA GLY A 112 28.74 -3.35 -11.18
C GLY A 112 29.28 -4.23 -12.32
N ALA A 113 29.02 -3.87 -13.58
CA ALA A 113 29.58 -4.56 -14.74
C ALA A 113 31.11 -4.59 -14.69
N SER A 114 31.71 -5.66 -15.23
CA SER A 114 33.17 -5.70 -15.40
C SER A 114 33.62 -4.58 -16.34
N GLN A 115 34.84 -4.08 -16.16
CA GLN A 115 35.37 -3.04 -17.02
C GLN A 115 35.40 -3.49 -18.49
N GLU A 116 35.78 -4.74 -18.75
CA GLU A 116 35.81 -5.31 -20.11
C GLU A 116 34.42 -5.31 -20.76
N THR A 117 33.43 -5.90 -20.08
CA THR A 117 32.03 -5.94 -20.55
C THR A 117 31.48 -4.55 -20.78
N ALA A 118 31.74 -3.61 -19.86
CA ALA A 118 31.23 -2.26 -19.98
C ALA A 118 31.80 -1.50 -21.17
N PHE A 119 33.10 -1.67 -21.45
CA PHE A 119 33.73 -1.07 -22.63
C PHE A 119 33.29 -1.74 -23.93
N GLU A 120 33.07 -3.06 -23.94
CA GLU A 120 32.52 -3.78 -25.09
C GLU A 120 31.13 -3.27 -25.46
N ILE A 121 30.20 -3.24 -24.50
CA ILE A 121 28.84 -2.73 -24.70
C ILE A 121 28.86 -1.26 -25.13
N ALA A 122 29.67 -0.42 -24.50
CA ALA A 122 29.80 0.99 -24.88
C ALA A 122 30.31 1.16 -26.32
N THR A 123 31.20 0.28 -26.78
CA THR A 123 31.72 0.27 -28.15
C THR A 123 30.66 -0.15 -29.16
N GLU A 124 29.84 -1.15 -28.84
CA GLU A 124 28.73 -1.57 -29.69
C GLU A 124 27.63 -0.51 -29.80
N VAL A 125 27.28 0.14 -28.68
CA VAL A 125 26.34 1.27 -28.69
C VAL A 125 26.90 2.40 -29.56
N TRP A 126 28.20 2.67 -29.48
CA TRP A 126 28.85 3.66 -30.31
C TRP A 126 28.80 3.31 -31.81
N LYS A 127 28.97 2.04 -32.18
CA LYS A 127 28.81 1.58 -33.57
C LYS A 127 27.39 1.83 -34.09
N GLU A 128 26.37 1.61 -33.28
CA GLU A 128 24.98 1.91 -33.68
C GLU A 128 24.71 3.42 -33.78
N LEU A 129 25.20 4.21 -32.81
CA LEU A 129 25.03 5.66 -32.81
C LEU A 129 25.60 6.32 -34.07
N LYS A 130 26.72 5.81 -34.59
CA LYS A 130 27.32 6.26 -35.86
C LYS A 130 26.38 6.10 -37.05
N LYS A 131 25.54 5.06 -37.08
CA LYS A 131 24.65 4.77 -38.21
C LYS A 131 23.44 5.71 -38.27
N LEU A 132 23.06 6.31 -37.15
CA LEU A 132 21.84 7.14 -37.05
C LEU A 132 21.96 8.49 -37.78
N ASN A 133 23.18 8.97 -38.07
CA ASN A 133 23.44 10.24 -38.76
C ASN A 133 22.63 11.43 -38.20
N VAL A 134 22.59 11.57 -36.87
CA VAL A 134 21.87 12.63 -36.16
C VAL A 134 22.82 13.65 -35.54
N GLU A 135 22.42 14.92 -35.51
CA GLU A 135 23.23 16.00 -34.93
C GLU A 135 23.25 15.98 -33.39
N TYR A 136 22.16 15.52 -32.76
CA TYR A 136 22.06 15.45 -31.31
C TYR A 136 21.21 14.26 -30.84
N LEU A 137 21.53 13.77 -29.64
CA LEU A 137 20.75 12.77 -28.92
C LEU A 137 20.61 13.16 -27.45
N THR A 138 19.66 12.54 -26.76
CA THR A 138 19.50 12.73 -25.31
C THR A 138 20.13 11.58 -24.54
N ALA A 139 20.62 11.83 -23.33
CA ALA A 139 21.17 10.77 -22.48
C ALA A 139 20.19 9.59 -22.23
N PRO A 140 18.87 9.81 -22.06
CA PRO A 140 17.90 8.72 -22.02
C PRO A 140 17.88 7.84 -23.27
N MET A 141 17.95 8.42 -24.48
CA MET A 141 17.97 7.62 -25.71
C MET A 141 19.23 6.75 -25.80
N ILE A 142 20.38 7.29 -25.40
CA ILE A 142 21.63 6.51 -25.35
C ILE A 142 21.51 5.38 -24.34
N ARG A 143 20.90 5.62 -23.17
CA ARG A 143 20.65 4.58 -22.17
C ARG A 143 19.75 3.47 -22.71
N GLU A 144 18.70 3.79 -23.46
CA GLU A 144 17.87 2.76 -24.10
C GLU A 144 18.66 1.93 -25.13
N MET A 145 19.55 2.56 -25.91
CA MET A 145 20.43 1.82 -26.82
C MET A 145 21.40 0.88 -26.07
N VAL A 146 21.90 1.30 -24.90
CA VAL A 146 22.70 0.43 -24.03
C VAL A 146 21.86 -0.75 -23.54
N ASN A 147 20.62 -0.51 -23.07
CA ASN A 147 19.72 -1.58 -22.64
C ASN A 147 19.46 -2.57 -23.77
N THR A 148 19.25 -2.12 -25.00
CA THR A 148 19.10 -3.00 -26.17
C THR A 148 20.34 -3.88 -26.36
N LYS A 149 21.55 -3.30 -26.27
CA LYS A 149 22.80 -4.08 -26.40
C LYS A 149 23.02 -5.06 -25.25
N LEU A 150 22.63 -4.71 -24.03
CA LEU A 150 22.67 -5.64 -22.91
C LEU A 150 21.77 -6.86 -23.17
N VAL A 151 20.57 -6.67 -23.72
CA VAL A 151 19.67 -7.78 -24.09
C VAL A 151 20.25 -8.62 -25.24
N GLU A 152 20.79 -7.99 -26.29
CA GLU A 152 21.43 -8.71 -27.41
C GLU A 152 22.57 -9.64 -26.95
N TYR A 153 23.26 -9.27 -25.86
CA TYR A 153 24.36 -10.03 -25.27
C TYR A 153 23.91 -10.98 -24.15
N GLY A 154 22.60 -11.09 -23.87
CA GLY A 154 22.06 -11.94 -22.81
C GLY A 154 22.36 -11.46 -21.39
N LEU A 155 22.65 -10.16 -21.21
CA LEU A 155 23.03 -9.53 -19.94
C LEU A 155 21.80 -8.91 -19.23
N GLU A 156 20.76 -9.72 -19.04
CA GLU A 156 19.45 -9.27 -18.53
C GLU A 156 19.52 -8.67 -17.12
N ASP A 157 20.37 -9.21 -16.25
CA ASP A 157 20.61 -8.69 -14.89
C ASP A 157 21.24 -7.28 -14.88
N LEU A 158 22.17 -7.03 -15.80
CA LEU A 158 22.77 -5.71 -15.96
C LEU A 158 21.74 -4.75 -16.55
N ARG A 159 20.96 -5.20 -17.54
CA ARG A 159 19.88 -4.42 -18.14
C ARG A 159 18.85 -4.01 -17.10
N SER A 160 18.43 -4.90 -16.20
CA SER A 160 17.45 -4.58 -15.16
C SER A 160 17.96 -3.42 -14.28
N ARG A 161 19.21 -3.51 -13.80
CA ARG A 161 19.85 -2.47 -12.97
C ARG A 161 20.11 -1.15 -13.71
N TYR A 162 20.38 -1.21 -15.02
CA TYR A 162 20.62 -0.02 -15.84
C TYR A 162 19.33 0.63 -16.36
N THR A 163 18.17 -0.03 -16.20
CA THR A 163 16.89 0.45 -16.70
C THR A 163 16.48 1.73 -15.99
N ARG A 164 16.08 2.74 -16.77
CA ARG A 164 15.49 3.96 -16.23
C ARG A 164 14.02 3.71 -15.91
N LEU A 165 13.62 4.04 -14.69
CA LEU A 165 12.21 4.11 -14.34
C LEU A 165 11.56 5.34 -14.97
N GLY A 166 10.43 5.14 -15.62
CA GLY A 166 9.72 6.21 -16.32
C GLY A 166 8.24 5.90 -16.44
N ILE A 167 7.44 6.97 -16.47
CA ILE A 167 6.00 6.90 -16.69
C ILE A 167 5.74 7.53 -18.06
N PRO A 168 4.93 6.91 -18.94
CA PRO A 168 4.56 7.51 -20.21
C PRO A 168 3.97 8.90 -20.03
N VAL A 169 4.36 9.84 -20.90
CA VAL A 169 3.85 11.22 -20.86
C VAL A 169 2.32 11.24 -20.91
N TYR A 170 1.72 10.37 -21.74
CA TYR A 170 0.27 10.21 -21.81
C TYR A 170 -0.38 9.87 -20.47
N ASN A 171 0.24 8.99 -19.67
CA ASN A 171 -0.32 8.58 -18.38
C ASN A 171 -0.29 9.75 -17.39
N ILE A 172 0.79 10.54 -17.37
CA ILE A 172 0.89 11.74 -16.53
C ILE A 172 -0.13 12.79 -16.98
N THR A 173 -0.25 13.05 -18.29
CA THR A 173 -1.23 14.00 -18.83
C THR A 173 -2.65 13.56 -18.49
N SER A 174 -2.99 12.30 -18.71
CA SER A 174 -4.32 11.75 -18.39
C SER A 174 -4.62 11.83 -16.89
N LEU A 175 -3.63 11.54 -16.03
CA LEU A 175 -3.77 11.67 -14.58
C LEU A 175 -4.06 13.12 -14.17
N ILE A 176 -3.40 14.12 -14.79
CA ILE A 176 -3.62 15.54 -14.52
C ILE A 176 -5.00 16.00 -15.02
N GLU A 177 -5.48 15.47 -16.14
CA GLU A 177 -6.75 15.88 -16.74
C GLU A 177 -7.96 15.15 -16.12
N ASN A 178 -7.81 13.87 -15.78
CA ASN A 178 -8.92 12.96 -15.46
C ASN A 178 -8.85 12.31 -14.07
N GLY A 179 -7.73 12.38 -13.35
CA GLY A 179 -7.53 11.69 -12.06
C GLY A 179 -7.35 10.17 -12.19
N ASN A 180 -7.46 9.44 -11.06
CA ASN A 180 -7.34 7.98 -10.97
C ASN A 180 -8.33 7.43 -9.91
N ARG A 181 -8.88 6.22 -10.10
CA ARG A 181 -9.89 5.56 -9.23
C ARG A 181 -9.45 4.23 -8.60
N ASP A 182 -8.16 3.96 -8.54
CA ASP A 182 -7.59 2.74 -7.94
C ASP A 182 -7.67 2.74 -6.42
N ASN A 183 -7.71 3.92 -5.80
CA ASN A 183 -7.85 4.11 -4.36
C ASN A 183 -9.06 5.00 -4.08
N ALA A 184 -10.11 4.43 -3.49
CA ALA A 184 -11.36 5.12 -3.21
C ALA A 184 -11.23 6.28 -2.19
N ASN A 185 -10.13 6.33 -1.44
CA ASN A 185 -9.85 7.40 -0.47
C ASN A 185 -9.18 8.64 -1.10
N MET A 186 -8.79 8.60 -2.39
CA MET A 186 -8.15 9.74 -3.06
C MET A 186 -9.13 10.61 -3.84
N ILE A 187 -8.87 11.91 -3.76
CA ILE A 187 -9.54 12.96 -4.53
C ILE A 187 -8.54 13.50 -5.55
N HIS A 188 -8.99 13.87 -6.74
CA HIS A 188 -8.12 14.46 -7.77
C HIS A 188 -7.65 15.87 -7.34
N ASN A 189 -6.36 16.03 -7.02
CA ASN A 189 -5.73 17.29 -6.61
C ASN A 189 -4.20 17.22 -6.83
N PRO A 190 -3.45 18.34 -6.70
CA PRO A 190 -2.01 18.35 -6.97
C PRO A 190 -1.19 17.32 -6.17
N GLU A 191 -1.53 17.10 -4.91
CA GLU A 191 -0.79 16.19 -4.04
C GLU A 191 -1.12 14.72 -4.33
N SER A 192 -2.38 14.40 -4.70
CA SER A 192 -2.70 13.05 -5.19
C SER A 192 -2.01 12.74 -6.51
N ILE A 193 -1.89 13.72 -7.43
CA ILE A 193 -1.11 13.57 -8.68
C ILE A 193 0.36 13.27 -8.37
N HIS A 194 1.00 14.06 -7.48
CA HIS A 194 2.38 13.81 -7.06
C HIS A 194 2.55 12.43 -6.44
N LYS A 195 1.63 12.04 -5.56
CA LYS A 195 1.62 10.71 -4.93
C LYS A 195 1.52 9.61 -5.98
N HIS A 196 0.61 9.70 -6.94
CA HIS A 196 0.46 8.68 -7.99
C HIS A 196 1.73 8.52 -8.84
N VAL A 197 2.39 9.62 -9.19
CA VAL A 197 3.67 9.59 -9.90
C VAL A 197 4.75 8.89 -9.08
N ALA A 198 4.84 9.19 -7.78
CA ALA A 198 5.79 8.53 -6.89
C ALA A 198 5.46 7.03 -6.70
N ASP A 199 4.19 6.69 -6.52
CA ASP A 199 3.73 5.32 -6.31
C ASP A 199 4.03 4.46 -7.55
N GLU A 200 3.75 4.95 -8.77
CA GLU A 200 4.04 4.22 -10.00
C GLU A 200 5.54 3.99 -10.20
N ALA A 201 6.36 5.01 -9.97
CA ALA A 201 7.81 4.86 -10.04
C ALA A 201 8.33 3.79 -9.06
N LEU A 202 7.81 3.77 -7.82
CA LEU A 202 8.21 2.81 -6.80
C LEU A 202 7.68 1.40 -7.06
N LYS A 203 6.51 1.23 -7.69
CA LYS A 203 6.03 -0.09 -8.16
C LYS A 203 6.99 -0.69 -9.17
N GLN A 204 7.38 0.10 -10.16
CA GLN A 204 8.34 -0.34 -11.18
C GLN A 204 9.71 -0.67 -10.57
N TYR A 205 10.16 0.14 -9.59
CA TYR A 205 11.39 -0.17 -8.85
C TYR A 205 11.29 -1.53 -8.12
N ALA A 206 10.18 -1.79 -7.42
CA ALA A 206 9.98 -3.03 -6.69
C ALA A 206 9.99 -4.25 -7.62
N LEU A 207 9.27 -4.18 -8.75
CA LEU A 207 9.21 -5.26 -9.75
C LEU A 207 10.56 -5.56 -10.39
N LEU A 208 11.37 -4.53 -10.66
CA LEU A 208 12.63 -4.69 -11.39
C LEU A 208 13.81 -5.04 -10.48
N GLN A 209 13.84 -4.50 -9.26
CA GLN A 209 15.04 -4.51 -8.42
C GLN A 209 14.87 -5.26 -7.10
N MET A 210 13.65 -5.41 -6.60
CA MET A 210 13.42 -6.00 -5.28
C MET A 210 12.89 -7.42 -5.36
N LEU A 211 12.14 -7.72 -6.41
CA LEU A 211 11.54 -9.02 -6.63
C LEU A 211 12.36 -9.82 -7.64
N PRO A 212 12.67 -11.09 -7.34
CA PRO A 212 13.06 -12.06 -8.36
C PRO A 212 12.03 -12.10 -9.51
N SER A 213 12.49 -12.43 -10.73
CA SER A 213 11.65 -12.42 -11.93
C SER A 213 10.42 -13.31 -11.79
N HIS A 214 10.56 -14.52 -11.23
CA HIS A 214 9.43 -15.43 -11.07
C HIS A 214 8.33 -14.88 -10.13
N LEU A 215 8.70 -14.11 -9.09
CA LEU A 215 7.71 -13.46 -8.20
C LEU A 215 7.05 -12.25 -8.89
N ALA A 216 7.84 -11.46 -9.62
CA ALA A 216 7.32 -10.35 -10.40
C ALA A 216 6.35 -10.85 -11.48
N ASP A 217 6.70 -11.92 -12.18
CA ASP A 217 5.89 -12.55 -13.21
C ASP A 217 4.61 -13.14 -12.61
N ALA A 218 4.69 -13.87 -11.48
CA ALA A 218 3.52 -14.40 -10.80
C ALA A 218 2.55 -13.30 -10.32
N HIS A 219 3.10 -12.14 -9.91
CA HIS A 219 2.27 -10.97 -9.62
C HIS A 219 1.59 -10.44 -10.88
N MET A 220 2.38 -10.18 -11.94
CA MET A 220 1.92 -9.58 -13.19
C MET A 220 0.91 -10.46 -13.92
N SER A 221 1.14 -11.77 -13.96
CA SER A 221 0.26 -12.78 -14.56
C SER A 221 -1.07 -12.88 -13.82
N GLY A 222 -1.09 -12.65 -12.50
CA GLY A 222 -2.27 -12.79 -11.65
C GLY A 222 -2.37 -14.12 -10.91
N ASP A 223 -1.28 -14.87 -10.76
CA ASP A 223 -1.23 -16.07 -9.91
C ASP A 223 -1.33 -15.67 -8.43
N ILE A 224 -0.56 -14.64 -8.06
CA ILE A 224 -0.61 -14.00 -6.75
C ILE A 224 -0.78 -12.48 -6.87
N HIS A 225 -1.15 -11.83 -5.77
CA HIS A 225 -1.18 -10.38 -5.67
C HIS A 225 -0.37 -9.89 -4.49
N ILE A 226 0.71 -9.16 -4.80
CA ILE A 226 1.56 -8.49 -3.83
C ILE A 226 0.92 -7.12 -3.56
N HIS A 227 0.32 -6.96 -2.38
CA HIS A 227 -0.32 -5.70 -1.98
C HIS A 227 0.70 -4.60 -1.74
N ASP A 228 0.30 -3.33 -1.84
CA ASP A 228 1.14 -2.18 -1.44
C ASP A 228 2.55 -2.19 -2.07
N LEU A 229 2.64 -2.58 -3.34
CA LEU A 229 3.91 -2.79 -4.03
C LEU A 229 4.71 -1.48 -4.17
N GLU A 230 4.02 -0.35 -4.32
CA GLU A 230 4.61 1.00 -4.29
C GLU A 230 5.34 1.33 -2.98
N PHE A 231 5.08 0.57 -1.92
CA PHE A 231 5.65 0.80 -0.60
C PHE A 231 6.70 -0.22 -0.20
N PHE A 232 6.89 -1.26 -1.01
CA PHE A 232 7.81 -2.36 -0.75
C PHE A 232 9.22 -1.84 -0.43
N ALA A 233 9.72 -0.85 -1.17
CA ALA A 233 11.08 -0.32 -0.99
C ALA A 233 11.25 0.55 0.27
N GLY A 234 10.34 1.49 0.50
CA GLY A 234 10.53 2.56 1.51
C GLY A 234 9.78 2.34 2.83
N ARG A 235 8.60 1.70 2.78
CA ARG A 235 7.73 1.44 3.94
C ARG A 235 7.04 0.08 3.83
N PRO A 236 7.82 -1.02 3.88
CA PRO A 236 7.30 -2.36 3.64
C PRO A 236 6.32 -2.85 4.72
N LEU A 237 6.26 -2.20 5.89
CA LEU A 237 5.40 -2.58 7.01
C LEU A 237 3.97 -2.06 6.79
N ASN A 238 2.99 -2.96 6.84
CA ASN A 238 1.63 -2.67 6.46
C ASN A 238 0.84 -1.92 7.55
N CYS A 239 0.41 -2.61 8.57
CA CYS A 239 -0.56 -2.09 9.53
C CYS A 239 0.00 -2.02 10.96
N MET A 240 -0.66 -1.28 11.86
CA MET A 240 -0.27 -1.21 13.29
C MET A 240 -1.42 -1.06 14.27
N GLN A 241 -1.29 -1.80 15.37
CA GLN A 241 -2.05 -1.62 16.61
C GLN A 241 -1.20 -0.82 17.60
N HIS A 242 -1.66 0.37 17.97
CA HIS A 242 -0.97 1.28 18.87
C HIS A 242 -1.29 1.00 20.34
N ASP A 243 -0.33 1.28 21.21
CA ASP A 243 -0.55 1.31 22.66
C ASP A 243 -0.46 2.76 23.17
N ILE A 244 -1.61 3.39 23.39
CA ILE A 244 -1.66 4.79 23.85
C ILE A 244 -1.02 4.98 25.23
N ARG A 245 -0.94 3.93 26.07
CA ARG A 245 -0.31 3.99 27.40
C ARG A 245 1.16 4.38 27.30
N THR A 246 1.83 3.99 26.21
CA THR A 246 3.22 4.41 25.93
C THR A 246 3.33 5.93 25.93
N PHE A 247 2.45 6.62 25.21
CA PHE A 247 2.49 8.07 25.05
C PHE A 247 1.91 8.82 26.26
N ILE A 248 1.00 8.18 27.01
CA ILE A 248 0.57 8.68 28.33
C ILE A 248 1.76 8.76 29.29
N LYS A 249 2.64 7.74 29.30
CA LYS A 249 3.81 7.68 30.19
C LYS A 249 4.95 8.60 29.76
N TYR A 250 5.32 8.54 28.48
CA TYR A 250 6.58 9.09 28.00
C TYR A 250 6.42 10.37 27.17
N GLY A 251 5.19 10.78 26.84
CA GLY A 251 4.94 11.86 25.90
C GLY A 251 5.05 11.42 24.44
N LEU A 252 5.21 12.37 23.53
CA LEU A 252 5.14 12.15 22.08
C LEU A 252 6.31 12.82 21.34
N LYS A 253 6.93 12.05 20.44
CA LYS A 253 7.95 12.50 19.48
C LYS A 253 7.49 12.12 18.08
N VAL A 254 6.90 13.07 17.35
CA VAL A 254 6.27 12.78 16.04
C VAL A 254 7.30 12.43 14.96
N ASP A 255 8.50 12.99 15.01
CA ASP A 255 9.62 12.62 14.12
C ASP A 255 10.35 11.34 14.54
N GLY A 256 9.97 10.74 15.66
CA GLY A 256 10.58 9.55 16.24
C GLY A 256 11.92 9.74 16.95
N THR A 257 12.54 10.91 16.88
CA THR A 257 13.85 11.20 17.49
C THR A 257 13.71 12.21 18.63
N GLY A 258 12.90 13.24 18.38
CA GLY A 258 12.76 14.45 19.17
C GLY A 258 13.77 15.55 18.79
N ASP A 259 14.51 15.36 17.69
CA ASP A 259 15.62 16.24 17.31
C ASP A 259 15.24 17.25 16.21
N HIS A 260 14.20 16.96 15.43
CA HIS A 260 13.80 17.76 14.26
C HIS A 260 12.50 18.53 14.49
N THR A 261 11.64 18.03 15.37
CA THR A 261 10.33 18.60 15.69
C THR A 261 10.15 18.78 17.19
N SER A 262 9.15 19.56 17.58
CA SER A 262 8.80 19.75 19.00
C SER A 262 8.48 18.41 19.67
N VAL A 263 8.98 18.24 20.90
CA VAL A 263 8.69 17.07 21.75
C VAL A 263 7.65 17.45 22.79
N ALA A 264 6.58 16.65 22.87
CA ALA A 264 5.59 16.79 23.94
C ALA A 264 5.93 15.85 25.10
N GLY A 265 5.88 16.35 26.33
CA GLY A 265 5.95 15.53 27.53
C GLY A 265 4.65 14.72 27.76
N ALA A 266 4.60 13.96 28.85
CA ALA A 266 3.40 13.24 29.26
C ALA A 266 2.19 14.19 29.39
N PRO A 267 1.04 13.88 28.76
CA PRO A 267 -0.12 14.77 28.74
C PRO A 267 -0.70 14.98 30.14
N ASN A 268 -1.12 16.21 30.46
CA ASN A 268 -1.74 16.54 31.75
C ASN A 268 -3.28 16.62 31.69
N HIS A 269 -3.83 16.93 30.52
CA HIS A 269 -5.27 17.14 30.32
C HIS A 269 -5.79 16.21 29.21
N MET A 270 -7.07 15.87 29.27
CA MET A 270 -7.73 14.99 28.31
C MET A 270 -7.60 15.53 26.88
N GLU A 271 -7.75 16.84 26.69
CA GLU A 271 -7.63 17.53 25.42
C GLU A 271 -6.24 17.37 24.79
N THR A 272 -5.19 17.47 25.61
CA THR A 272 -3.82 17.21 25.16
C THR A 272 -3.66 15.75 24.73
N LEU A 273 -4.24 14.80 25.47
CA LEU A 273 -4.21 13.39 25.11
C LEU A 273 -4.99 13.10 23.81
N MET A 274 -6.12 13.78 23.57
CA MET A 274 -6.87 13.70 22.31
C MET A 274 -6.03 14.21 21.14
N ASN A 275 -5.35 15.35 21.31
CA ASN A 275 -4.43 15.85 20.29
C ASN A 275 -3.28 14.87 20.05
N HIS A 276 -2.63 14.36 21.10
CA HIS A 276 -1.57 13.34 20.95
C HIS A 276 -2.08 12.09 20.22
N THR A 277 -3.31 11.64 20.51
CA THR A 277 -3.95 10.51 19.84
C THR A 277 -4.00 10.71 18.31
N GLY A 278 -4.44 11.89 17.86
CA GLY A 278 -4.46 12.25 16.44
C GLY A 278 -3.05 12.30 15.83
N GLU A 279 -2.12 12.98 16.51
CA GLU A 279 -0.74 13.13 16.04
C GLU A 279 0.03 11.80 15.94
N ILE A 280 -0.24 10.85 16.86
CA ILE A 280 0.31 9.48 16.78
C ILE A 280 -0.10 8.81 15.47
N MET A 281 -1.39 8.87 15.13
CA MET A 281 -1.92 8.25 13.92
C MET A 281 -1.32 8.90 12.65
N LEU A 282 -1.17 10.23 12.66
CA LEU A 282 -0.60 10.99 11.56
C LEU A 282 0.88 10.69 11.33
N ALA A 283 1.68 10.72 12.40
CA ALA A 283 3.11 10.48 12.34
C ALA A 283 3.45 9.04 11.90
N SER A 284 2.73 8.07 12.45
CA SER A 284 2.87 6.66 12.10
C SER A 284 2.50 6.38 10.64
N GLN A 285 1.51 7.10 10.07
CA GLN A 285 1.07 6.90 8.67
C GLN A 285 2.18 7.20 7.64
N GLN A 286 3.16 8.01 8.03
CA GLN A 286 4.32 8.30 7.18
C GLN A 286 5.31 7.13 7.12
N ASN A 287 5.25 6.21 8.09
CA ASN A 287 6.18 5.09 8.27
C ASN A 287 5.56 3.75 7.84
N MET A 288 4.26 3.71 7.55
CA MET A 288 3.51 2.48 7.26
C MET A 288 2.72 2.58 5.96
N SER A 289 2.44 1.43 5.34
CA SER A 289 1.68 1.42 4.09
C SER A 289 0.17 1.44 4.29
N GLY A 290 -0.33 0.72 5.29
CA GLY A 290 -1.74 0.44 5.54
C GLY A 290 -2.35 1.23 6.69
N GLY A 291 -3.38 0.64 7.30
CA GLY A 291 -4.21 1.26 8.34
C GLY A 291 -3.65 1.12 9.74
N GLN A 292 -4.20 1.92 10.64
CA GLN A 292 -3.79 1.95 12.05
C GLN A 292 -4.99 1.84 12.96
N ALA A 293 -4.81 1.23 14.13
CA ALA A 293 -5.83 1.12 15.14
C ALA A 293 -5.29 1.38 16.55
N MET A 294 -6.17 1.86 17.41
CA MET A 294 -5.96 1.88 18.86
C MET A 294 -7.02 1.02 19.52
N SER A 295 -6.55 -0.08 20.13
CA SER A 295 -7.41 -0.98 20.87
C SER A 295 -7.50 -0.60 22.33
N LEU A 296 -8.62 -0.93 22.99
CA LEU A 296 -8.87 -0.62 24.41
C LEU A 296 -8.77 0.88 24.70
N TRP A 297 -9.01 1.72 23.68
CA TRP A 297 -8.66 3.13 23.73
C TRP A 297 -9.41 3.86 24.83
N ASN A 298 -10.72 3.64 24.95
CA ASN A 298 -11.53 4.29 25.98
C ASN A 298 -11.14 3.84 27.39
N VAL A 299 -10.77 2.57 27.58
CA VAL A 299 -10.27 2.05 28.87
C VAL A 299 -8.97 2.75 29.27
N PHE A 300 -8.03 2.89 28.33
CA PHE A 300 -6.72 3.50 28.60
C PHE A 300 -6.79 5.02 28.79
N VAL A 301 -7.77 5.69 28.18
CA VAL A 301 -8.02 7.13 28.31
C VAL A 301 -8.86 7.46 29.56
N ALA A 302 -9.66 6.51 30.07
CA ALA A 302 -10.58 6.70 31.19
C ALA A 302 -10.01 7.48 32.40
N PRO A 303 -8.74 7.29 32.82
CA PRO A 303 -8.19 8.06 33.92
C PRO A 303 -8.16 9.59 33.73
N PHE A 304 -8.19 10.09 32.49
CA PHE A 304 -8.23 11.52 32.16
C PHE A 304 -9.64 12.12 32.23
N ALA A 305 -10.69 11.29 32.29
CA ALA A 305 -12.07 11.73 32.41
C ALA A 305 -12.54 11.87 33.88
N ARG A 306 -11.77 11.33 34.85
CA ARG A 306 -12.09 11.40 36.27
C ARG A 306 -12.33 12.84 36.72
N GLY A 307 -13.48 13.09 37.34
CA GLY A 307 -13.84 14.40 37.89
C GLY A 307 -14.21 15.45 36.84
N ARG A 308 -14.37 15.06 35.58
CA ARG A 308 -14.85 15.93 34.49
C ARG A 308 -16.35 15.76 34.29
N THR A 309 -16.98 16.80 33.79
CA THR A 309 -18.39 16.73 33.38
C THR A 309 -18.50 15.97 32.06
N TYR A 310 -19.68 15.38 31.82
CA TYR A 310 -19.95 14.67 30.56
C TYR A 310 -19.75 15.56 29.32
N GLU A 311 -20.15 16.83 29.38
CA GLU A 311 -19.98 17.77 28.27
C GLU A 311 -18.51 18.03 27.93
N GLU A 312 -17.62 18.11 28.94
CA GLU A 312 -16.18 18.25 28.72
C GLU A 312 -15.56 16.99 28.10
N ILE A 313 -16.02 15.81 28.53
CA ILE A 313 -15.62 14.51 27.95
C ILE A 313 -16.05 14.47 26.48
N LYS A 314 -17.33 14.77 26.21
CA LYS A 314 -17.92 14.76 24.87
C LYS A 314 -17.25 15.75 23.93
N GLN A 315 -16.96 16.97 24.40
CA GLN A 315 -16.25 17.97 23.61
C GLN A 315 -14.82 17.52 23.27
N SER A 316 -14.13 16.86 24.20
CA SER A 316 -12.78 16.32 23.98
C SER A 316 -12.79 15.20 22.92
N VAL A 317 -13.73 14.28 23.04
CA VAL A 317 -13.92 13.18 22.06
C VAL A 317 -14.29 13.72 20.69
N GLN A 318 -15.18 14.72 20.62
CA GLN A 318 -15.53 15.40 19.37
C GLN A 318 -14.30 16.01 18.70
N MET A 319 -13.43 16.69 19.45
CA MET A 319 -12.21 17.25 18.91
C MET A 319 -11.33 16.18 18.23
N LEU A 320 -11.19 15.00 18.82
CA LEU A 320 -10.43 13.89 18.22
C LEU A 320 -11.07 13.39 16.93
N ILE A 321 -12.37 13.12 16.94
CA ILE A 321 -13.09 12.60 15.75
C ILE A 321 -12.94 13.58 14.59
N TYR A 322 -13.16 14.87 14.82
CA TYR A 322 -12.99 15.89 13.79
C TYR A 322 -11.54 16.01 13.33
N ASN A 323 -10.56 15.98 14.24
CA ASN A 323 -9.15 16.01 13.87
C ASN A 323 -8.78 14.87 12.89
N LEU A 324 -9.23 13.64 13.18
CA LEU A 324 -8.97 12.47 12.33
C LEU A 324 -9.65 12.55 10.95
N ASN A 325 -10.82 13.19 10.84
CA ASN A 325 -11.54 13.36 9.56
C ASN A 325 -11.14 14.62 8.78
N MET A 326 -10.41 15.55 9.39
CA MET A 326 -10.01 16.82 8.76
C MET A 326 -8.50 16.93 8.52
N ALA A 327 -7.72 15.89 8.83
CA ALA A 327 -6.28 15.84 8.61
C ALA A 327 -5.89 15.66 7.13
N TYR A 328 -6.45 16.50 6.27
CA TYR A 328 -6.31 16.45 4.81
C TYR A 328 -4.91 16.87 4.33
N ALA A 329 -4.09 17.50 5.18
CA ALA A 329 -2.69 17.80 4.89
C ALA A 329 -1.76 16.57 4.97
N ALA A 330 -2.31 15.38 5.29
CA ALA A 330 -1.55 14.15 5.31
C ALA A 330 -1.26 13.62 3.90
N ARG A 331 -0.60 12.45 3.86
CA ARG A 331 -0.05 11.79 2.67
C ARG A 331 -1.05 11.72 1.50
N GLY A 332 -0.73 12.34 0.36
CA GLY A 332 -1.56 12.24 -0.84
C GLY A 332 -2.89 12.97 -0.76
N SER A 333 -3.04 13.93 0.17
CA SER A 333 -4.33 14.55 0.52
C SER A 333 -5.38 13.52 0.96
N GLN A 334 -4.97 12.49 1.69
CA GLN A 334 -5.87 11.49 2.27
C GLN A 334 -5.87 11.64 3.78
N VAL A 335 -7.06 11.55 4.39
CA VAL A 335 -7.15 11.36 5.84
C VAL A 335 -6.57 9.98 6.22
N PRO A 336 -5.86 9.84 7.35
CA PRO A 336 -5.30 8.56 7.75
C PRO A 336 -6.37 7.49 7.98
N PHE A 337 -6.12 6.28 7.47
CA PHE A 337 -7.00 5.14 7.73
C PHE A 337 -6.86 4.71 9.20
N THR A 338 -7.80 5.15 10.03
CA THR A 338 -7.77 4.96 11.48
C THR A 338 -8.92 4.11 11.96
N SER A 339 -8.68 3.33 13.01
CA SER A 339 -9.73 2.59 13.72
C SER A 339 -9.60 2.79 15.23
N MET A 340 -10.74 2.88 15.91
CA MET A 340 -10.82 2.91 17.37
C MET A 340 -11.60 1.68 17.82
N VAL A 341 -10.99 0.84 18.65
CA VAL A 341 -11.67 -0.31 19.25
C VAL A 341 -12.07 0.07 20.67
N LEU A 342 -13.37 0.12 20.89
CA LEU A 342 -14.02 0.53 22.12
C LEU A 342 -14.55 -0.69 22.87
N GLU A 343 -14.42 -0.64 24.19
CA GLU A 343 -15.04 -1.58 25.12
C GLU A 343 -16.31 -0.94 25.71
N PHE A 344 -17.33 -1.74 26.02
CA PHE A 344 -18.51 -1.23 26.75
C PHE A 344 -18.21 -1.00 28.23
N GLY A 345 -17.24 -1.69 28.81
CA GLY A 345 -16.82 -1.58 30.20
C GLY A 345 -15.38 -2.07 30.37
N VAL A 346 -14.82 -2.07 31.58
CA VAL A 346 -13.44 -2.51 31.81
C VAL A 346 -13.37 -4.04 31.72
N PRO A 347 -12.63 -4.62 30.76
CA PRO A 347 -12.49 -6.07 30.65
C PRO A 347 -11.84 -6.68 31.89
N LYS A 348 -12.27 -7.89 32.28
CA LYS A 348 -11.75 -8.61 33.46
C LYS A 348 -10.23 -8.69 33.51
N PHE A 349 -9.56 -8.97 32.39
CA PHE A 349 -8.10 -9.09 32.35
C PHE A 349 -7.35 -7.76 32.54
N LEU A 350 -8.05 -6.63 32.54
CA LEU A 350 -7.49 -5.30 32.81
C LEU A 350 -7.84 -4.75 34.20
N GLN A 351 -8.76 -5.36 34.94
CA GLN A 351 -9.24 -4.80 36.22
C GLN A 351 -8.11 -4.54 37.22
N ASP A 352 -7.13 -5.45 37.29
CA ASP A 352 -5.97 -5.35 38.19
C ASP A 352 -4.72 -4.73 37.54
N VAL A 353 -4.81 -4.32 36.26
CA VAL A 353 -3.68 -3.73 35.54
C VAL A 353 -3.52 -2.27 35.94
N THR A 354 -2.29 -1.85 36.25
CA THR A 354 -1.96 -0.48 36.66
C THR A 354 -2.41 0.55 35.63
N ALA A 355 -3.19 1.54 36.08
CA ALA A 355 -3.66 2.66 35.29
C ALA A 355 -2.70 3.85 35.38
N TYR A 356 -2.46 4.49 34.23
CA TYR A 356 -1.65 5.69 34.11
C TYR A 356 -2.53 6.86 33.68
N GLY A 357 -2.42 7.98 34.40
CA GLY A 357 -3.22 9.17 34.21
C GLY A 357 -2.37 10.41 33.87
N PRO A 358 -2.88 11.61 34.21
CA PRO A 358 -2.19 12.88 33.97
C PRO A 358 -0.70 12.88 34.37
N LYS A 359 0.13 13.47 33.51
CA LYS A 359 1.60 13.54 33.64
C LYS A 359 2.28 12.16 33.72
N GLY A 360 1.61 11.11 33.24
CA GLY A 360 2.14 9.75 33.25
C GLY A 360 2.17 9.12 34.65
N GLN A 361 1.43 9.66 35.61
CA GLN A 361 1.42 9.16 36.99
C GLN A 361 0.56 7.90 37.13
N VAL A 362 0.94 7.03 38.06
CA VAL A 362 0.10 5.90 38.48
C VAL A 362 -1.06 6.44 39.31
N VAL A 363 -2.29 6.07 38.95
CA VAL A 363 -3.53 6.62 39.52
C VAL A 363 -4.50 5.56 40.05
N GLY A 364 -4.09 4.28 40.04
CA GLY A 364 -4.91 3.15 40.46
C GLY A 364 -4.73 1.95 39.53
N THR A 365 -5.76 1.12 39.41
CA THR A 365 -5.88 0.10 38.37
C THR A 365 -6.99 0.47 37.39
N TYR A 366 -7.04 -0.14 36.21
CA TYR A 366 -8.09 0.19 35.24
C TYR A 366 -9.49 -0.18 35.73
N GLY A 367 -9.62 -1.16 36.64
CA GLY A 367 -10.89 -1.51 37.28
C GLY A 367 -11.53 -0.38 38.09
N ASP A 368 -10.74 0.62 38.52
CA ASP A 368 -11.27 1.78 39.23
C ASP A 368 -12.08 2.73 38.31
N PHE A 369 -11.93 2.63 36.98
CA PHE A 369 -12.42 3.60 35.99
C PHE A 369 -13.54 3.07 35.08
N GLU A 370 -14.42 2.21 35.63
CA GLU A 370 -15.56 1.63 34.92
C GLU A 370 -16.53 2.71 34.40
N GLU A 371 -16.90 3.67 35.26
CA GLU A 371 -17.82 4.75 34.91
C GLU A 371 -17.23 5.64 33.80
N GLU A 372 -15.97 6.06 33.94
CA GLU A 372 -15.31 6.89 32.92
C GLU A 372 -15.16 6.17 31.58
N THR A 373 -14.90 4.86 31.59
CA THR A 373 -14.82 4.03 30.37
C THR A 373 -16.14 4.06 29.60
N ARG A 374 -17.27 3.92 30.31
CA ARG A 374 -18.63 3.99 29.75
C ARG A 374 -18.97 5.38 29.23
N LEU A 375 -18.66 6.43 30.00
CA LEU A 375 -18.91 7.82 29.59
C LEU A 375 -18.16 8.18 28.31
N ILE A 376 -16.90 7.74 28.16
CA ILE A 376 -16.11 7.97 26.95
C ILE A 376 -16.69 7.21 25.76
N GLN A 377 -17.10 5.95 25.94
CA GLN A 377 -17.75 5.18 24.88
C GLN A 377 -18.99 5.92 24.39
N LYS A 378 -19.87 6.31 25.33
CA LYS A 378 -21.12 6.99 25.05
C LYS A 378 -20.89 8.30 24.30
N ALA A 379 -19.95 9.13 24.78
CA ALA A 379 -19.55 10.36 24.13
C ALA A 379 -19.05 10.14 22.69
N PHE A 380 -18.30 9.06 22.46
CA PHE A 380 -17.82 8.69 21.13
C PHE A 380 -18.98 8.31 20.20
N THR A 381 -19.87 7.42 20.65
CA THR A 381 -21.01 6.96 19.86
C THR A 381 -22.00 8.08 19.57
N GLU A 382 -22.34 8.92 20.54
CA GLU A 382 -23.20 10.08 20.34
C GLU A 382 -22.62 11.09 19.34
N THR A 383 -21.30 11.28 19.36
CA THR A 383 -20.64 12.18 18.40
C THR A 383 -20.72 11.62 16.99
N LEU A 384 -20.48 10.32 16.80
CA LEU A 384 -20.65 9.68 15.50
C LEU A 384 -22.10 9.71 15.01
N LEU A 385 -23.06 9.55 15.92
CA LEU A 385 -24.49 9.57 15.63
C LEU A 385 -24.98 10.96 15.20
N ALA A 386 -24.39 12.02 15.76
CA ALA A 386 -24.67 13.40 15.35
C ALA A 386 -24.29 13.65 13.88
N GLY A 387 -23.20 13.03 13.41
CA GLY A 387 -22.65 13.27 12.07
C GLY A 387 -21.92 14.61 11.97
N ASP A 388 -21.43 14.93 10.77
CA ASP A 388 -20.78 16.21 10.51
C ASP A 388 -21.78 17.37 10.39
N GLN A 389 -21.27 18.59 10.27
CA GLN A 389 -22.07 19.81 10.19
C GLN A 389 -23.05 19.83 8.99
N GLU A 390 -22.76 19.06 7.95
CA GLU A 390 -23.58 18.92 6.73
C GLU A 390 -24.50 17.69 6.81
N GLY A 391 -24.51 16.97 7.94
CA GLY A 391 -25.33 15.79 8.20
C GLY A 391 -24.78 14.47 7.67
N LYS A 392 -23.54 14.43 7.15
CA LYS A 392 -22.91 13.20 6.67
C LYS A 392 -22.37 12.35 7.83
N PRO A 393 -22.23 11.02 7.65
CA PRO A 393 -21.48 10.21 8.60
C PRO A 393 -20.01 10.63 8.63
N HIS A 394 -19.38 10.48 9.80
CA HIS A 394 -17.92 10.43 9.89
C HIS A 394 -17.44 9.11 9.28
N LEU A 395 -16.47 9.18 8.36
CA LEU A 395 -15.92 7.99 7.69
C LEU A 395 -14.79 7.36 8.52
N PHE A 396 -14.11 8.17 9.32
CA PHE A 396 -13.08 7.73 10.25
C PHE A 396 -13.33 8.28 11.67
N PRO A 397 -12.65 7.77 12.70
CA PRO A 397 -12.05 6.44 12.67
C PRO A 397 -13.14 5.38 12.51
N ASN A 398 -12.79 4.28 11.84
CA ASN A 398 -13.61 3.07 11.87
C ASN A 398 -13.82 2.66 13.32
N THR A 399 -15.08 2.60 13.76
CA THR A 399 -15.38 2.42 15.19
C THR A 399 -15.88 1.02 15.44
N ILE A 400 -15.13 0.29 16.26
CA ILE A 400 -15.30 -1.12 16.49
C ILE A 400 -15.68 -1.34 17.95
N TYR A 401 -16.82 -2.00 18.19
CA TYR A 401 -17.34 -2.27 19.52
C TYR A 401 -17.08 -3.72 19.91
N THR A 402 -16.43 -3.93 21.06
CA THR A 402 -16.05 -5.27 21.53
C THR A 402 -17.14 -5.85 22.42
N LEU A 403 -17.69 -6.99 22.01
CA LEU A 403 -18.72 -7.69 22.77
C LEU A 403 -18.08 -8.81 23.59
N ARG A 404 -18.36 -8.81 24.90
CA ARG A 404 -17.93 -9.82 25.86
C ARG A 404 -19.15 -10.38 26.57
N GLU A 405 -18.99 -11.50 27.27
CA GLU A 405 -20.10 -12.13 27.99
C GLU A 405 -20.73 -11.17 29.01
N GLU A 406 -19.92 -10.35 29.69
CA GLU A 406 -20.36 -9.36 30.66
C GLU A 406 -21.19 -8.24 30.02
N THR A 407 -20.81 -7.82 28.81
CA THR A 407 -21.45 -6.69 28.13
C THR A 407 -22.81 -7.07 27.54
N LEU A 408 -23.09 -8.37 27.36
CA LEU A 408 -24.37 -8.88 26.88
C LEU A 408 -25.37 -9.18 28.02
N LYS A 409 -25.10 -8.64 29.22
CA LYS A 409 -25.99 -8.63 30.39
C LYS A 409 -26.69 -7.27 30.49
N GLY A 410 -27.80 -7.19 31.23
CA GLY A 410 -28.70 -6.03 31.23
C GLY A 410 -28.09 -4.67 31.59
N ASP A 411 -26.97 -4.63 32.32
CA ASP A 411 -26.36 -3.37 32.78
C ASP A 411 -25.83 -2.46 31.65
N TYR A 412 -25.66 -3.01 30.44
CA TYR A 412 -25.15 -2.30 29.25
C TYR A 412 -26.21 -2.14 28.15
N GLU A 413 -27.48 -2.43 28.44
CA GLU A 413 -28.54 -2.43 27.43
C GLU A 413 -28.72 -1.06 26.75
N GLU A 414 -28.67 0.04 27.51
CA GLU A 414 -28.72 1.40 26.96
C GLU A 414 -27.52 1.73 26.06
N ASP A 415 -26.30 1.33 26.48
CA ASP A 415 -25.07 1.57 25.72
C ASP A 415 -25.07 0.74 24.41
N LEU A 416 -25.57 -0.50 24.47
CA LEU A 416 -25.77 -1.34 23.30
C LEU A 416 -26.81 -0.71 22.38
N HIS A 417 -27.97 -0.31 22.89
CA HIS A 417 -29.02 0.29 22.08
C HIS A 417 -28.51 1.51 21.30
N LEU A 418 -27.77 2.40 21.95
CA LEU A 418 -27.15 3.57 21.30
C LEU A 418 -26.22 3.20 20.12
N VAL A 419 -25.44 2.13 20.24
CA VAL A 419 -24.58 1.64 19.15
C VAL A 419 -25.41 1.07 17.99
N HIS A 420 -26.57 0.47 18.29
CA HIS A 420 -27.48 -0.02 17.27
C HIS A 420 -28.27 1.12 16.59
N GLU A 421 -28.57 2.22 17.29
CA GLU A 421 -29.07 3.45 16.66
C GLU A 421 -28.07 4.01 15.65
N LEU A 422 -26.79 4.05 16.01
CA LEU A 422 -25.71 4.45 15.08
C LEU A 422 -25.65 3.53 13.85
N SER A 423 -25.78 2.22 14.07
CA SER A 423 -25.76 1.20 13.02
C SER A 423 -26.97 1.33 12.09
N ALA A 424 -28.17 1.54 12.65
CA ALA A 424 -29.40 1.76 11.90
C ALA A 424 -29.35 3.01 11.02
N LYS A 425 -28.81 4.11 11.58
CA LYS A 425 -28.70 5.40 10.87
C LYS A 425 -27.65 5.34 9.76
N TYR A 426 -26.42 4.95 10.08
CA TYR A 426 -25.28 5.10 9.17
C TYR A 426 -24.63 3.79 8.72
N GLY A 427 -24.82 2.67 9.43
CA GLY A 427 -24.13 1.40 9.15
C GLY A 427 -22.61 1.45 9.37
N SER A 428 -22.12 2.43 10.13
CA SER A 428 -20.69 2.69 10.33
C SER A 428 -20.03 1.83 11.42
N SER A 429 -20.82 1.29 12.36
CA SER A 429 -20.35 0.45 13.46
C SER A 429 -19.89 -0.94 13.00
N TYR A 430 -18.89 -1.48 13.70
CA TYR A 430 -18.46 -2.86 13.61
C TYR A 430 -18.52 -3.52 14.98
N PHE A 431 -18.57 -4.85 15.01
CA PHE A 431 -18.67 -5.62 16.24
C PHE A 431 -17.64 -6.75 16.25
N ILE A 432 -16.87 -6.86 17.35
CA ILE A 432 -16.01 -8.00 17.64
C ILE A 432 -16.76 -8.93 18.58
N ASN A 433 -16.85 -10.21 18.23
CA ASN A 433 -17.34 -11.26 19.11
C ASN A 433 -16.17 -11.92 19.85
N MET A 434 -16.09 -11.73 21.17
CA MET A 434 -15.12 -12.43 22.03
C MET A 434 -15.67 -13.72 22.66
N LEU A 435 -16.91 -14.12 22.35
CA LEU A 435 -17.53 -15.33 22.90
C LEU A 435 -17.05 -16.65 22.28
N PRO A 436 -16.70 -16.76 20.97
CA PRO A 436 -16.30 -18.02 20.36
C PRO A 436 -15.00 -18.57 20.97
N ASP A 437 -14.90 -19.90 21.13
CA ASP A 437 -13.78 -20.56 21.82
C ASP A 437 -12.42 -20.35 21.16
N TYR A 438 -12.39 -20.09 19.84
CA TYR A 438 -11.15 -19.81 19.11
C TYR A 438 -10.56 -18.42 19.44
N ARG A 439 -11.29 -17.59 20.21
CA ARG A 439 -10.83 -16.30 20.72
C ARG A 439 -10.13 -16.47 22.06
N GLY A 440 -8.96 -15.88 22.23
CA GLY A 440 -8.33 -15.76 23.54
C GLY A 440 -8.84 -14.55 24.33
N LYS A 441 -8.00 -13.97 25.20
CA LYS A 441 -8.39 -12.81 26.03
C LYS A 441 -8.59 -11.56 25.19
N MET A 442 -7.86 -11.46 24.08
CA MET A 442 -7.88 -10.31 23.18
C MET A 442 -7.78 -10.73 21.73
N ALA A 443 -8.75 -10.29 20.94
CA ALA A 443 -8.65 -10.19 19.50
C ALA A 443 -8.92 -8.74 19.12
N ASN A 444 -7.99 -8.09 18.42
CA ASN A 444 -8.23 -6.75 17.89
C ASN A 444 -8.26 -6.75 16.38
N TYR A 445 -9.01 -5.79 15.85
CA TYR A 445 -9.23 -5.62 14.43
C TYR A 445 -8.83 -4.21 14.01
N MET A 446 -8.45 -4.09 12.75
CA MET A 446 -8.50 -2.83 12.02
C MET A 446 -9.74 -2.84 11.13
N GLY A 447 -10.30 -1.67 10.83
CA GLY A 447 -11.55 -1.56 10.06
C GLY A 447 -11.51 -2.17 8.66
N CYS A 448 -10.32 -2.45 8.10
CA CYS A 448 -10.14 -3.22 6.87
C CYS A 448 -10.45 -4.72 7.04
N ARG A 449 -10.27 -5.27 8.25
CA ARG A 449 -10.52 -6.65 8.76
C ARG A 449 -9.30 -7.45 9.22
N THR A 450 -8.08 -6.92 9.13
CA THR A 450 -6.89 -7.60 9.68
C THR A 450 -7.01 -7.74 11.20
N CYS A 451 -6.63 -8.91 11.72
CA CYS A 451 -6.76 -9.27 13.13
C CYS A 451 -5.43 -9.68 13.74
N LEU A 452 -5.23 -9.31 15.02
CA LEU A 452 -4.24 -9.96 15.89
C LEU A 452 -4.96 -10.55 17.10
N GLN A 453 -4.49 -11.72 17.53
CA GLN A 453 -5.01 -12.45 18.70
C GLN A 453 -3.86 -12.81 19.64
N ASP A 454 -4.15 -13.16 20.89
CA ASP A 454 -3.15 -13.62 21.88
C ASP A 454 -2.76 -15.10 21.69
N ASN A 455 -2.67 -15.55 20.43
CA ASN A 455 -2.35 -16.92 20.03
C ASN A 455 -0.91 -17.11 19.56
N TRP A 456 -0.01 -16.15 19.83
CA TRP A 456 1.38 -16.20 19.42
C TRP A 456 2.30 -16.58 20.57
N THR A 457 2.48 -15.69 21.54
CA THR A 457 3.18 -15.96 22.81
C THR A 457 2.24 -16.26 23.97
N GLY A 458 0.94 -15.94 23.82
CA GLY A 458 -0.05 -16.01 24.91
C GLY A 458 -0.10 -14.74 25.77
N ASP A 459 0.80 -13.79 25.52
CA ASP A 459 0.78 -12.46 26.12
C ASP A 459 0.03 -11.50 25.18
N TRP A 460 -1.21 -11.15 25.57
CA TRP A 460 -2.06 -10.26 24.81
C TRP A 460 -1.43 -8.89 24.52
N GLU A 461 -0.59 -8.37 25.42
CA GLU A 461 0.04 -7.06 25.24
C GLU A 461 1.12 -7.15 24.16
N GLN A 462 1.92 -8.22 24.16
CA GLN A 462 2.98 -8.42 23.18
C GLN A 462 2.42 -8.83 21.82
N ASP A 463 1.39 -9.67 21.82
CA ASP A 463 0.82 -10.26 20.62
C ASP A 463 -0.11 -9.31 19.86
N CYS A 464 -0.77 -8.38 20.56
CA CYS A 464 -1.83 -7.53 19.98
C CYS A 464 -1.50 -6.03 19.97
N LEU A 465 -0.52 -5.54 20.76
CA LEU A 465 -0.16 -4.12 20.81
C LEU A 465 1.27 -3.86 20.37
N ARG A 466 1.51 -2.66 19.83
CA ARG A 466 2.82 -2.21 19.31
C ARG A 466 3.35 -3.09 18.16
N THR A 467 2.47 -3.82 17.52
CA THR A 467 2.75 -4.72 16.39
C THR A 467 1.58 -4.63 15.39
N GLY A 468 1.61 -5.41 14.32
CA GLY A 468 0.61 -5.39 13.27
C GLY A 468 0.80 -6.53 12.29
N ASN A 469 0.05 -6.49 11.19
CA ASN A 469 0.40 -7.28 10.04
C ASN A 469 1.56 -6.59 9.29
N LEU A 470 2.65 -7.34 9.06
CA LEU A 470 3.79 -6.84 8.30
C LEU A 470 3.39 -6.69 6.84
N ALA A 471 2.78 -7.72 6.27
CA ALA A 471 2.22 -7.73 4.93
C ALA A 471 1.38 -9.00 4.72
N TYR A 472 0.63 -8.98 3.62
CA TYR A 472 -0.05 -10.15 3.10
C TYR A 472 0.06 -10.23 1.59
N VAL A 473 0.02 -11.45 1.06
CA VAL A 473 0.00 -11.77 -0.37
C VAL A 473 -1.24 -12.60 -0.64
N THR A 474 -2.00 -12.24 -1.67
CA THR A 474 -3.29 -12.89 -1.96
C THR A 474 -3.17 -13.90 -3.09
N LEU A 475 -3.68 -15.10 -2.86
CA LEU A 475 -3.72 -16.20 -3.83
C LEU A 475 -4.99 -16.13 -4.69
N ASN A 476 -4.85 -16.37 -6.00
CA ASN A 476 -5.96 -16.41 -6.95
C ASN A 476 -6.58 -17.83 -6.99
N LEU A 477 -7.57 -18.09 -6.13
CA LEU A 477 -8.20 -19.41 -6.05
C LEU A 477 -8.97 -19.81 -7.32
N PRO A 478 -9.73 -18.91 -7.99
CA PRO A 478 -10.40 -19.25 -9.25
C PRO A 478 -9.45 -19.82 -10.30
N ARG A 479 -8.27 -19.20 -10.46
CA ARG A 479 -7.24 -19.68 -11.39
C ARG A 479 -6.80 -21.11 -11.10
N ILE A 480 -6.58 -21.44 -9.83
CA ILE A 480 -6.30 -22.82 -9.40
C ILE A 480 -7.43 -23.75 -9.85
N GLY A 481 -8.68 -23.33 -9.67
CA GLY A 481 -9.86 -24.06 -10.12
C GLY A 481 -9.93 -24.29 -11.63
N TYR A 482 -9.48 -23.34 -12.45
CA TYR A 482 -9.45 -23.49 -13.92
C TYR A 482 -8.31 -24.41 -14.40
N GLN A 483 -7.19 -24.41 -13.69
CA GLN A 483 -5.98 -25.16 -14.03
C GLN A 483 -6.00 -26.61 -13.54
N SER A 484 -6.80 -26.89 -12.51
CA SER A 484 -6.86 -28.21 -11.87
C SER A 484 -7.82 -29.16 -12.59
N LYS A 485 -7.40 -30.41 -12.77
CA LYS A 485 -8.24 -31.49 -13.31
C LYS A 485 -8.95 -32.30 -12.22
N ASP A 486 -8.37 -32.32 -11.02
CA ASP A 486 -8.88 -33.04 -9.86
C ASP A 486 -8.43 -32.36 -8.56
N GLU A 487 -8.94 -32.83 -7.42
CA GLU A 487 -8.63 -32.28 -6.10
C GLU A 487 -7.14 -32.32 -5.74
N SER A 488 -6.37 -33.31 -6.24
CA SER A 488 -4.95 -33.43 -5.88
C SER A 488 -4.13 -32.27 -6.46
N GLN A 489 -4.44 -31.90 -7.71
CA GLN A 489 -3.80 -30.76 -8.37
C GLN A 489 -4.14 -29.43 -7.70
N VAL A 490 -5.33 -29.30 -7.10
CA VAL A 490 -5.68 -28.09 -6.33
C VAL A 490 -4.68 -27.88 -5.20
N PHE A 491 -4.36 -28.92 -4.43
CA PHE A 491 -3.40 -28.81 -3.32
C PHE A 491 -1.97 -28.56 -3.81
N GLU A 492 -1.56 -29.14 -4.94
CA GLU A 492 -0.26 -28.86 -5.57
C GLU A 492 -0.14 -27.37 -5.93
N TYR A 493 -1.14 -26.79 -6.61
CA TYR A 493 -1.13 -25.36 -6.94
C TYR A 493 -1.26 -24.45 -5.71
N LEU A 494 -2.00 -24.88 -4.67
CA LEU A 494 -2.03 -24.13 -3.41
C LEU A 494 -0.64 -24.07 -2.79
N ASP A 495 0.11 -25.18 -2.76
CA ASP A 495 1.50 -25.19 -2.29
C ASP A 495 2.38 -24.27 -3.13
N GLU A 496 2.31 -24.36 -4.46
CA GLU A 496 3.08 -23.49 -5.37
C GLU A 496 2.81 -22.00 -5.09
N TYR A 497 1.54 -21.62 -4.98
CA TYR A 497 1.16 -20.22 -4.74
C TYR A 497 1.53 -19.77 -3.32
N MET A 498 1.43 -20.65 -2.33
CA MET A 498 1.86 -20.37 -0.96
C MET A 498 3.37 -20.20 -0.86
N ASP A 499 4.16 -20.97 -1.59
CA ASP A 499 5.62 -20.85 -1.61
C ASP A 499 6.05 -19.52 -2.24
N LEU A 500 5.44 -19.12 -3.36
CA LEU A 500 5.65 -17.79 -3.97
C LEU A 500 5.29 -16.66 -3.00
N ALA A 501 4.17 -16.80 -2.29
CA ALA A 501 3.72 -15.84 -1.30
C ALA A 501 4.65 -15.78 -0.09
N ALA A 502 5.13 -16.93 0.41
CA ALA A 502 6.05 -17.02 1.54
C ALA A 502 7.40 -16.38 1.20
N GLU A 503 7.95 -16.66 0.01
CA GLU A 503 9.19 -16.04 -0.47
C GLU A 503 9.05 -14.51 -0.54
N THR A 504 7.96 -14.03 -1.14
CA THR A 504 7.65 -12.60 -1.23
C THR A 504 7.58 -11.94 0.15
N LEU A 505 6.87 -12.58 1.10
CA LEU A 505 6.68 -12.08 2.46
C LEU A 505 7.99 -12.04 3.24
N MET A 506 8.88 -13.02 3.02
CA MET A 506 10.22 -13.03 3.61
C MET A 506 11.11 -11.91 3.05
N LEU A 507 11.12 -11.69 1.74
CA LEU A 507 11.83 -10.56 1.12
C LEU A 507 11.33 -9.22 1.67
N ARG A 508 10.01 -9.08 1.81
CA ARG A 508 9.40 -7.87 2.38
C ARG A 508 9.78 -7.66 3.84
N ARG A 509 9.84 -8.75 4.62
CA ARG A 509 10.31 -8.70 6.01
C ARG A 509 11.77 -8.28 6.10
N GLU A 510 12.64 -8.84 5.26
CA GLU A 510 14.06 -8.47 5.19
C GLU A 510 14.20 -6.98 4.89
N GLN A 511 13.47 -6.47 3.89
CA GLN A 511 13.46 -5.05 3.59
C GLN A 511 12.96 -4.21 4.77
N GLY A 512 11.92 -4.67 5.48
CA GLY A 512 11.43 -3.98 6.68
C GLY A 512 12.47 -3.86 7.77
N LEU A 513 13.27 -4.91 7.98
CA LEU A 513 14.39 -4.89 8.90
C LEU A 513 15.48 -3.91 8.45
N LYS A 514 15.84 -3.88 7.14
CA LYS A 514 16.77 -2.89 6.58
C LYS A 514 16.28 -1.46 6.77
N CYS A 515 15.01 -1.19 6.47
CA CYS A 515 14.42 0.14 6.65
C CYS A 515 14.41 0.61 8.12
N LEU A 516 14.19 -0.30 9.07
CA LEU A 516 14.22 -0.01 10.50
C LEU A 516 15.65 0.16 11.05
N ASN A 517 16.57 -0.72 10.67
CA ASN A 517 17.83 -0.92 11.38
C ASN A 517 19.08 -0.48 10.60
N ASP A 518 19.03 -0.45 9.27
CA ASP A 518 20.21 -0.17 8.44
C ASP A 518 20.10 1.20 7.78
N PHE A 519 18.94 1.48 7.17
CA PHE A 519 18.67 2.76 6.50
C PHE A 519 18.11 3.82 7.45
N HIS A 520 17.53 3.40 8.57
CA HIS A 520 16.89 4.26 9.57
C HIS A 520 15.83 5.22 8.99
N ILE A 521 15.08 4.77 7.99
CA ILE A 521 14.06 5.59 7.31
C ILE A 521 12.65 5.46 7.91
N LEU A 522 12.51 4.69 9.01
CA LEU A 522 11.24 4.49 9.74
C LEU A 522 11.35 4.97 11.21
N PRO A 523 11.70 6.25 11.44
CA PRO A 523 12.10 6.73 12.76
C PRO A 523 10.97 6.67 13.80
N PHE A 524 9.71 6.90 13.41
CA PHE A 524 8.59 6.86 14.34
C PHE A 524 8.44 5.47 14.98
N LEU A 525 8.63 4.41 14.19
CA LEU A 525 8.52 3.03 14.65
C LEU A 525 9.70 2.60 15.52
N LYS A 526 10.86 3.22 15.35
CA LYS A 526 12.10 2.87 16.06
C LYS A 526 12.27 3.57 17.42
N GLN A 527 11.41 4.55 17.72
CA GLN A 527 11.34 5.25 19.00
C GLN A 527 11.58 4.35 20.20
N LYS A 528 12.36 4.83 21.17
CA LYS A 528 12.61 4.07 22.40
C LYS A 528 11.46 4.18 23.39
N VAL A 529 11.05 3.03 23.91
CA VAL A 529 10.02 2.88 24.94
C VAL A 529 10.62 2.01 26.03
N GLY A 530 11.17 2.65 27.07
CA GLY A 530 12.10 1.97 27.96
C GLY A 530 13.32 1.49 27.18
N GLU A 531 13.63 0.19 27.26
CA GLU A 531 14.77 -0.41 26.56
C GLU A 531 14.43 -0.84 25.11
N ASP A 532 13.15 -1.07 24.83
CA ASP A 532 12.65 -1.58 23.54
C ASP A 532 12.41 -0.48 22.50
N SER A 533 12.32 -0.88 21.23
CA SER A 533 11.76 -0.03 20.17
C SER A 533 10.23 -0.07 20.18
N TYR A 534 9.58 1.02 19.78
CA TYR A 534 8.13 1.17 19.82
C TYR A 534 7.45 0.07 19.02
N TYR A 535 7.85 -0.16 17.76
CA TYR A 535 7.31 -1.25 16.94
C TYR A 535 8.03 -2.58 17.18
N ARG A 536 7.26 -3.63 17.48
CA ARG A 536 7.71 -5.00 17.75
C ARG A 536 7.58 -5.86 16.49
N ILE A 537 8.50 -5.70 15.54
CA ILE A 537 8.51 -6.48 14.28
C ILE A 537 8.65 -8.00 14.48
N GLN A 538 9.08 -8.48 15.65
CA GLN A 538 9.12 -9.92 15.95
C GLN A 538 7.73 -10.50 16.21
N ASN A 539 6.76 -9.66 16.58
CA ASN A 539 5.40 -10.06 16.89
C ASN A 539 4.44 -9.80 15.71
N SER A 540 4.96 -9.29 14.59
CA SER A 540 4.16 -8.94 13.42
C SER A 540 3.74 -10.18 12.64
N THR A 541 2.53 -10.21 12.11
CA THR A 541 2.07 -11.34 11.27
C THR A 541 2.57 -11.22 9.83
N LEU A 542 2.90 -12.36 9.23
CA LEU A 542 2.98 -12.57 7.79
C LEU A 542 1.74 -13.35 7.38
N SER A 543 0.99 -12.89 6.37
CA SER A 543 -0.31 -13.49 6.10
C SER A 543 -0.54 -13.91 4.66
N PHE A 544 -1.17 -15.08 4.50
CA PHE A 544 -1.73 -15.53 3.23
C PHE A 544 -3.16 -15.02 3.11
N GLY A 545 -3.41 -14.21 2.09
CA GLY A 545 -4.74 -13.80 1.69
C GLY A 545 -5.27 -14.71 0.58
N PHE A 546 -6.57 -14.76 0.38
CA PHE A 546 -7.17 -15.41 -0.79
C PHE A 546 -8.41 -14.67 -1.28
N VAL A 547 -8.80 -14.92 -2.53
CA VAL A 547 -10.01 -14.36 -3.18
C VAL A 547 -10.63 -15.44 -4.07
N GLY A 548 -11.96 -15.42 -4.22
CA GLY A 548 -12.68 -16.20 -5.22
C GLY A 548 -12.88 -17.66 -4.87
N LEU A 549 -13.05 -18.00 -3.57
CA LEU A 549 -13.33 -19.38 -3.18
C LEU A 549 -14.60 -19.91 -3.86
N ASN A 550 -15.64 -19.08 -3.95
CA ASN A 550 -16.88 -19.44 -4.63
C ASN A 550 -16.65 -19.80 -6.11
N GLU A 551 -15.92 -18.97 -6.86
CA GLU A 551 -15.67 -19.22 -8.28
C GLU A 551 -14.76 -20.42 -8.51
N MET A 552 -13.82 -20.71 -7.60
CA MET A 552 -13.05 -21.96 -7.61
C MET A 552 -13.97 -23.18 -7.46
N LEU A 553 -14.92 -23.14 -6.51
CA LEU A 553 -15.88 -24.22 -6.31
C LEU A 553 -16.81 -24.40 -7.51
N LEU A 554 -17.28 -23.30 -8.10
CA LEU A 554 -18.08 -23.34 -9.33
C LEU A 554 -17.32 -24.00 -10.47
N SER A 555 -16.01 -23.71 -10.63
CA SER A 555 -15.17 -24.35 -11.65
C SER A 555 -15.04 -25.86 -11.44
N LEU A 556 -14.79 -26.28 -10.20
CA LEU A 556 -14.48 -27.68 -9.86
C LEU A 556 -15.74 -28.57 -9.79
N PHE A 557 -16.84 -28.05 -9.23
CA PHE A 557 -18.04 -28.83 -8.90
C PHE A 557 -19.28 -28.40 -9.66
N GLY A 558 -19.24 -27.29 -10.41
CA GLY A 558 -20.43 -26.68 -11.01
C GLY A 558 -21.39 -26.06 -9.99
N LYS A 559 -20.96 -25.94 -8.73
CA LYS A 559 -21.76 -25.41 -7.61
C LYS A 559 -20.92 -24.51 -6.71
N GLY A 560 -21.54 -23.47 -6.16
CA GLY A 560 -20.87 -22.49 -5.33
C GLY A 560 -20.75 -22.88 -3.87
N ILE A 561 -20.35 -21.91 -3.06
CA ILE A 561 -20.12 -22.04 -1.61
C ILE A 561 -21.41 -22.34 -0.83
N GLU A 562 -22.58 -22.08 -1.41
CA GLU A 562 -23.89 -22.40 -0.83
C GLU A 562 -24.24 -23.89 -0.87
N ASP A 563 -23.62 -24.68 -1.75
CA ASP A 563 -23.82 -26.12 -1.78
C ASP A 563 -22.97 -26.81 -0.71
N LYS A 564 -23.60 -27.62 0.14
CA LYS A 564 -22.94 -28.24 1.29
C LYS A 564 -21.77 -29.15 0.92
N ASP A 565 -21.82 -29.83 -0.22
CA ASP A 565 -20.75 -30.76 -0.59
C ASP A 565 -19.58 -30.02 -1.24
N ALA A 566 -19.85 -29.02 -2.08
CA ALA A 566 -18.81 -28.12 -2.58
C ALA A 566 -18.13 -27.33 -1.44
N ASN A 567 -18.92 -26.82 -0.49
CA ASN A 567 -18.41 -26.06 0.65
C ASN A 567 -17.46 -26.87 1.55
N LYS A 568 -17.70 -28.18 1.73
CA LYS A 568 -16.76 -29.05 2.47
C LYS A 568 -15.37 -29.04 1.86
N PHE A 569 -15.29 -29.07 0.53
CA PHE A 569 -14.00 -28.95 -0.16
C PHE A 569 -13.40 -27.56 0.04
N GLY A 570 -14.22 -26.50 -0.05
CA GLY A 570 -13.77 -25.14 0.23
C GLY A 570 -13.19 -24.96 1.64
N VAL A 571 -13.85 -25.52 2.65
CA VAL A 571 -13.34 -25.55 4.05
C VAL A 571 -12.01 -26.29 4.10
N LYS A 572 -11.91 -27.49 3.51
CA LYS A 572 -10.67 -28.27 3.43
C LYS A 572 -9.51 -27.51 2.78
N CYS A 573 -9.76 -26.71 1.75
CA CYS A 573 -8.73 -25.86 1.15
C CYS A 573 -8.22 -24.78 2.12
N ILE A 574 -9.10 -24.13 2.88
CA ILE A 574 -8.68 -23.09 3.83
C ILE A 574 -8.01 -23.70 5.07
N GLU A 575 -8.46 -24.88 5.52
CA GLU A 575 -7.74 -25.69 6.51
C GLU A 575 -6.31 -26.00 6.04
N TYR A 576 -6.14 -26.42 4.79
CA TYR A 576 -4.82 -26.68 4.20
C TYR A 576 -3.90 -25.45 4.22
N LEU A 577 -4.42 -24.27 3.86
CA LEU A 577 -3.67 -23.01 3.94
C LEU A 577 -3.23 -22.71 5.38
N ASN A 578 -4.10 -22.98 6.36
CA ASN A 578 -3.83 -22.75 7.77
C ASN A 578 -2.75 -23.72 8.29
N GLU A 579 -2.86 -25.01 7.95
CA GLU A 579 -1.84 -26.01 8.28
C GLU A 579 -0.46 -25.66 7.70
N ARG A 580 -0.40 -25.13 6.47
CA ARG A 580 0.87 -24.68 5.88
C ARG A 580 1.41 -23.43 6.58
N ALA A 581 0.56 -22.50 7.01
CA ALA A 581 0.99 -21.37 7.83
C ALA A 581 1.58 -21.83 9.18
N ASP A 582 0.98 -22.83 9.82
CA ASP A 582 1.50 -23.42 11.06
C ASP A 582 2.85 -24.13 10.85
N LYS A 583 3.01 -24.88 9.77
CA LYS A 583 4.32 -25.46 9.39
C LYS A 583 5.38 -24.39 9.20
N LEU A 584 5.07 -23.31 8.48
CA LEU A 584 6.00 -22.19 8.28
C LEU A 584 6.35 -21.49 9.61
N LYS A 585 5.43 -21.45 10.56
CA LYS A 585 5.71 -20.96 11.92
C LYS A 585 6.74 -21.84 12.62
N GLU A 586 6.64 -23.15 12.51
CA GLU A 586 7.64 -24.09 13.06
C GLU A 586 9.00 -23.97 12.34
N GLU A 587 8.98 -23.86 11.01
CA GLU A 587 10.17 -23.80 10.16
C GLU A 587 10.96 -22.49 10.33
N THR A 588 10.27 -21.34 10.40
CA THR A 588 10.93 -20.03 10.42
C THR A 588 10.96 -19.34 11.78
N GLY A 589 10.17 -19.83 12.75
CA GLY A 589 9.99 -19.18 14.04
C GLY A 589 9.27 -17.83 13.96
N LEU A 590 8.59 -17.55 12.86
CA LEU A 590 7.84 -16.31 12.64
C LEU A 590 6.33 -16.55 12.73
N ARG A 591 5.59 -15.47 12.94
CA ARG A 591 4.13 -15.53 13.09
C ARG A 591 3.43 -15.50 11.73
N TRP A 592 2.97 -16.66 11.27
CA TRP A 592 2.19 -16.79 10.03
C TRP A 592 0.69 -16.90 10.32
N SER A 593 -0.14 -16.53 9.34
CA SER A 593 -1.60 -16.59 9.47
C SER A 593 -2.28 -16.58 8.12
N VAL A 594 -3.56 -16.97 8.09
CA VAL A 594 -4.43 -16.83 6.92
C VAL A 594 -5.46 -15.73 7.19
N LEU A 595 -5.78 -14.92 6.18
CA LEU A 595 -6.80 -13.88 6.26
C LEU A 595 -7.71 -13.85 5.03
N GLN A 596 -8.94 -13.40 5.24
CA GLN A 596 -9.84 -13.02 4.15
C GLN A 596 -9.37 -11.67 3.61
N THR A 597 -8.95 -11.63 2.35
CA THR A 597 -8.49 -10.39 1.70
C THR A 597 -9.65 -9.40 1.55
N PRO A 598 -9.51 -8.11 1.97
CA PRO A 598 -10.51 -7.07 1.68
C PRO A 598 -10.76 -6.89 0.18
N ALA A 599 -9.71 -7.07 -0.63
CA ALA A 599 -9.74 -7.20 -2.08
C ALA A 599 -10.33 -5.97 -2.79
N GLU A 600 -9.94 -4.78 -2.36
CA GLU A 600 -10.37 -3.48 -2.92
C GLU A 600 -10.20 -3.42 -4.44
N SER A 601 -9.00 -3.74 -4.92
CA SER A 601 -8.69 -3.84 -6.36
C SER A 601 -8.45 -5.28 -6.81
N THR A 602 -8.02 -6.16 -5.89
CA THR A 602 -7.55 -7.52 -6.22
C THR A 602 -8.62 -8.38 -6.88
N ALA A 603 -9.87 -8.32 -6.40
CA ALA A 603 -10.97 -9.12 -6.96
C ALA A 603 -11.30 -8.73 -8.42
N TYR A 604 -11.29 -7.43 -8.72
CA TYR A 604 -11.47 -6.92 -10.08
C TYR A 604 -10.28 -7.27 -10.97
N ARG A 605 -9.06 -7.10 -10.45
CA ARG A 605 -7.82 -7.36 -11.18
C ARG A 605 -7.70 -8.82 -11.60
N PHE A 606 -7.88 -9.76 -10.67
CA PHE A 606 -7.79 -11.19 -10.98
C PHE A 606 -8.86 -11.60 -11.99
N ALA A 607 -10.12 -11.20 -11.80
CA ALA A 607 -11.19 -11.50 -12.74
C ALA A 607 -10.90 -10.95 -14.15
N THR A 608 -10.31 -9.76 -14.25
CA THR A 608 -9.93 -9.16 -15.54
C THR A 608 -8.82 -9.97 -16.23
N LEU A 609 -7.73 -10.24 -15.52
CA LEU A 609 -6.59 -11.01 -16.07
C LEU A 609 -7.00 -12.43 -16.47
N ASP A 610 -7.82 -13.09 -15.65
CA ASP A 610 -8.31 -14.42 -15.94
C ASP A 610 -9.30 -14.43 -17.11
N LYS A 611 -10.14 -13.41 -17.26
CA LYS A 611 -11.02 -13.30 -18.42
C LYS A 611 -10.23 -13.09 -19.71
N GLU A 612 -9.15 -12.32 -19.67
CA GLU A 612 -8.24 -12.14 -20.81
C GLU A 612 -7.50 -13.42 -21.18
N GLN A 613 -7.04 -14.19 -20.18
CA GLN A 613 -6.24 -15.39 -20.39
C GLN A 613 -7.07 -16.64 -20.73
N PHE A 614 -8.17 -16.86 -20.02
CA PHE A 614 -8.98 -18.09 -20.10
C PHE A 614 -10.31 -17.90 -20.85
N GLY A 615 -10.66 -16.67 -21.24
CA GLY A 615 -11.85 -16.39 -22.04
C GLY A 615 -13.14 -16.88 -21.36
N ASP A 616 -13.89 -17.74 -22.03
CA ASP A 616 -15.17 -18.26 -21.52
C ASP A 616 -15.04 -19.33 -20.44
N GLN A 617 -13.83 -19.85 -20.21
CA GLN A 617 -13.58 -20.76 -19.08
C GLN A 617 -13.54 -20.01 -17.74
N ALA A 618 -13.19 -18.71 -17.74
CA ALA A 618 -13.18 -17.92 -16.52
C ALA A 618 -14.61 -17.64 -16.04
N ILE A 619 -14.96 -18.16 -14.86
CA ILE A 619 -16.25 -17.97 -14.19
C ILE A 619 -16.14 -16.70 -13.34
N VAL A 620 -16.65 -15.58 -13.85
CA VAL A 620 -16.63 -14.27 -13.18
C VAL A 620 -18.04 -13.81 -12.84
N GLN A 621 -18.17 -12.94 -11.83
CA GLN A 621 -19.39 -12.17 -11.57
C GLN A 621 -19.33 -10.83 -12.34
N GLY A 622 -20.46 -10.12 -12.39
CA GLY A 622 -20.60 -8.83 -13.09
C GLY A 622 -20.86 -8.96 -14.60
N ASP A 623 -20.86 -7.83 -15.30
CA ASP A 623 -21.13 -7.75 -16.74
C ASP A 623 -20.04 -6.99 -17.52
N GLY A 624 -19.90 -7.33 -18.81
CA GLY A 624 -19.00 -6.65 -19.73
C GLY A 624 -17.55 -6.57 -19.24
N SER A 625 -17.07 -5.35 -18.98
CA SER A 625 -15.72 -5.06 -18.48
C SER A 625 -15.65 -4.84 -16.95
N ALA A 626 -16.78 -4.95 -16.25
CA ALA A 626 -16.89 -4.77 -14.81
C ALA A 626 -16.88 -6.11 -14.05
N ASN A 627 -16.04 -7.04 -14.52
CA ASN A 627 -15.94 -8.40 -13.96
C ASN A 627 -15.26 -8.42 -12.60
N TYR A 628 -15.77 -9.20 -11.65
CA TYR A 628 -15.13 -9.36 -10.35
C TYR A 628 -15.27 -10.78 -9.80
N TYR A 629 -14.39 -11.14 -8.88
CA TYR A 629 -14.52 -12.35 -8.06
C TYR A 629 -15.16 -12.07 -6.71
N THR A 630 -15.81 -13.09 -6.15
CA THR A 630 -16.35 -13.03 -4.81
C THR A 630 -15.20 -12.88 -3.82
N ASN A 631 -15.35 -11.94 -2.88
CA ASN A 631 -14.31 -11.66 -1.90
C ASN A 631 -14.08 -12.89 -0.99
N SER A 632 -12.84 -13.37 -0.94
CA SER A 632 -12.40 -14.45 -0.02
C SER A 632 -13.33 -15.67 -0.02
N SER A 633 -13.93 -15.98 1.15
CA SER A 633 -14.88 -17.08 1.37
C SER A 633 -16.28 -16.55 1.73
N HIS A 634 -16.64 -15.35 1.25
CA HIS A 634 -18.01 -14.87 1.44
C HIS A 634 -18.99 -15.63 0.54
N VAL A 635 -20.25 -15.68 0.98
CA VAL A 635 -21.35 -16.02 0.06
C VAL A 635 -21.47 -14.90 -0.98
N PRO A 636 -21.59 -15.22 -2.29
CA PRO A 636 -21.73 -14.20 -3.33
C PRO A 636 -22.88 -13.24 -3.02
N VAL A 637 -22.67 -11.97 -3.37
CA VAL A 637 -23.56 -10.89 -2.93
C VAL A 637 -24.94 -10.92 -3.57
N ASN A 638 -25.09 -11.65 -4.68
CA ASN A 638 -26.31 -11.79 -5.48
C ASN A 638 -27.09 -13.10 -5.20
N THR A 639 -26.62 -13.95 -4.28
CA THR A 639 -27.24 -15.26 -4.04
C THR A 639 -28.57 -15.16 -3.27
N ASP A 640 -29.51 -16.07 -3.56
CA ASP A 640 -30.80 -16.20 -2.86
C ASP A 640 -30.70 -16.95 -1.52
N VAL A 641 -29.65 -16.68 -0.73
CA VAL A 641 -29.39 -17.33 0.58
C VAL A 641 -29.95 -16.48 1.71
N SER A 642 -30.63 -17.11 2.68
CA SER A 642 -31.14 -16.41 3.87
C SER A 642 -29.99 -15.88 4.74
N LEU A 643 -30.22 -14.83 5.53
CA LEU A 643 -29.18 -14.30 6.42
C LEU A 643 -28.68 -15.36 7.42
N ILE A 644 -29.56 -16.24 7.88
CA ILE A 644 -29.22 -17.31 8.82
C ILE A 644 -28.31 -18.35 8.14
N ASP A 645 -28.67 -18.79 6.94
CA ASP A 645 -27.85 -19.75 6.18
C ASP A 645 -26.50 -19.14 5.80
N LYS A 646 -26.48 -17.84 5.45
CA LYS A 646 -25.25 -17.09 5.19
C LYS A 646 -24.33 -17.10 6.43
N ILE A 647 -24.87 -16.83 7.62
CA ILE A 647 -24.11 -16.92 8.88
C ILE A 647 -23.55 -18.34 9.07
N LYS A 648 -24.34 -19.39 8.79
CA LYS A 648 -23.91 -20.79 8.92
C LYS A 648 -22.85 -21.21 7.91
N ILE A 649 -22.83 -20.62 6.72
CA ILE A 649 -21.76 -20.84 5.75
C ILE A 649 -20.49 -20.09 6.19
N GLU A 650 -20.59 -18.78 6.44
CA GLU A 650 -19.41 -17.95 6.71
C GLU A 650 -18.75 -18.21 8.08
N GLU A 651 -19.50 -18.66 9.11
CA GLU A 651 -18.94 -19.00 10.43
C GLU A 651 -17.88 -20.10 10.37
N GLN A 652 -17.99 -21.03 9.41
CA GLN A 652 -17.05 -22.14 9.21
C GLN A 652 -15.63 -21.65 8.85
N TYR A 653 -15.48 -20.43 8.35
CA TYR A 653 -14.20 -19.88 7.88
C TYR A 653 -13.51 -18.94 8.87
N HIS A 654 -14.24 -18.40 9.85
CA HIS A 654 -13.70 -17.37 10.74
C HIS A 654 -12.61 -17.91 11.67
N SER A 655 -12.77 -19.12 12.21
CA SER A 655 -11.73 -19.79 13.00
C SER A 655 -10.50 -20.17 12.18
N LEU A 656 -10.69 -20.46 10.88
CA LEU A 656 -9.63 -20.83 9.94
C LEU A 656 -8.84 -19.63 9.40
N THR A 657 -9.28 -18.40 9.68
CA THR A 657 -8.67 -17.15 9.19
C THR A 657 -8.26 -16.24 10.36
N PRO A 658 -7.34 -16.69 11.23
CA PRO A 658 -6.98 -15.97 12.44
C PRO A 658 -6.29 -14.62 12.18
N GLY A 659 -5.78 -14.39 10.96
CA GLY A 659 -5.18 -13.13 10.53
C GLY A 659 -6.19 -12.07 10.10
N GLY A 660 -7.48 -12.41 9.97
CA GLY A 660 -8.54 -11.46 9.68
C GLY A 660 -9.70 -12.03 8.87
N HIS A 661 -10.91 -11.60 9.20
CA HIS A 661 -12.17 -11.98 8.58
C HIS A 661 -13.24 -10.96 8.92
N ILE A 662 -14.33 -10.93 8.17
CA ILE A 662 -15.51 -10.11 8.48
C ILE A 662 -16.75 -10.82 7.96
N PHE A 663 -17.89 -10.58 8.60
CA PHE A 663 -19.21 -10.91 8.06
C PHE A 663 -19.95 -9.62 7.72
N HIS A 664 -20.54 -9.56 6.53
CA HIS A 664 -21.34 -8.42 6.11
C HIS A 664 -22.83 -8.78 6.10
N ALA A 665 -23.59 -8.14 6.98
CA ALA A 665 -25.05 -8.10 6.89
C ALA A 665 -25.44 -6.87 6.06
N PHE A 666 -25.74 -7.07 4.77
CA PHE A 666 -26.18 -5.99 3.89
C PHE A 666 -27.64 -5.65 4.16
N MET A 667 -27.86 -4.54 4.86
CA MET A 667 -29.20 -4.08 5.23
C MET A 667 -29.92 -3.47 4.02
N GLY A 668 -31.26 -3.57 4.06
CA GLY A 668 -32.21 -2.99 3.10
C GLY A 668 -32.08 -1.47 2.92
N GLU A 669 -32.90 -0.93 2.02
CA GLU A 669 -32.92 0.51 1.73
C GLU A 669 -33.79 1.32 2.71
N SER A 670 -34.50 0.64 3.63
CA SER A 670 -35.17 1.25 4.78
C SER A 670 -34.19 1.49 5.94
N TYR A 671 -34.57 2.38 6.86
CA TYR A 671 -33.89 2.44 8.15
C TYR A 671 -34.25 1.19 8.94
N SER A 672 -33.23 0.44 9.35
CA SER A 672 -33.41 -0.70 10.22
C SER A 672 -33.81 -0.26 11.62
N ASP A 673 -34.59 -1.10 12.28
CA ASP A 673 -34.99 -0.91 13.66
C ASP A 673 -33.82 -1.24 14.62
N PRO A 674 -33.39 -0.31 15.51
CA PRO A 674 -32.29 -0.56 16.44
C PRO A 674 -32.49 -1.78 17.34
N ASP A 675 -33.71 -2.02 17.82
CA ASP A 675 -34.03 -3.17 18.67
C ASP A 675 -33.86 -4.49 17.91
N SER A 676 -34.28 -4.52 16.65
CA SER A 676 -34.11 -5.67 15.76
C SER A 676 -32.64 -5.96 15.46
N LEU A 677 -31.84 -4.92 15.21
CA LEU A 677 -30.38 -5.06 15.07
C LEU A 677 -29.73 -5.57 16.36
N MET A 678 -30.14 -5.05 17.52
CA MET A 678 -29.63 -5.50 18.82
C MET A 678 -29.98 -6.96 19.12
N SER A 679 -31.20 -7.38 18.77
CA SER A 679 -31.64 -8.77 18.85
C SER A 679 -30.81 -9.68 17.94
N LEU A 680 -30.53 -9.23 16.71
CA LEU A 680 -29.67 -9.96 15.78
C LEU A 680 -28.22 -10.04 16.29
N THR A 681 -27.64 -8.95 16.81
CA THR A 681 -26.32 -8.93 17.46
C THR A 681 -26.25 -9.98 18.56
N ASN A 682 -27.26 -10.05 19.44
CA ASN A 682 -27.32 -11.06 20.48
C ASN A 682 -27.36 -12.50 19.93
N LYS A 683 -28.09 -12.74 18.84
CA LYS A 683 -28.15 -14.05 18.19
C LYS A 683 -26.83 -14.43 17.53
N ILE A 684 -26.21 -13.52 16.78
CA ILE A 684 -24.88 -13.73 16.16
C ILE A 684 -23.87 -14.03 17.27
N ALA A 685 -23.79 -13.17 18.29
CA ALA A 685 -22.81 -13.29 19.35
C ALA A 685 -22.90 -14.63 20.10
N LYS A 686 -24.13 -15.10 20.41
CA LYS A 686 -24.36 -16.27 21.27
C LYS A 686 -24.58 -17.60 20.52
N LYS A 687 -24.89 -17.58 19.23
CA LYS A 687 -25.31 -18.79 18.46
C LYS A 687 -24.50 -19.04 17.17
N SER A 688 -23.42 -18.29 16.97
CA SER A 688 -22.52 -18.46 15.83
C SER A 688 -21.07 -18.22 16.22
N ASP A 689 -20.17 -18.75 15.41
CA ASP A 689 -18.73 -18.52 15.52
C ASP A 689 -18.26 -17.29 14.70
N ILE A 690 -19.19 -16.41 14.31
CA ILE A 690 -18.85 -15.16 13.64
C ILE A 690 -18.08 -14.25 14.60
N GLY A 691 -16.77 -14.14 14.35
CA GLY A 691 -15.87 -13.31 15.13
C GLY A 691 -15.91 -11.80 14.92
N PHE A 692 -16.29 -11.31 13.74
CA PHE A 692 -16.25 -9.89 13.40
C PHE A 692 -17.30 -9.58 12.34
N TRP A 693 -18.13 -8.55 12.52
CA TRP A 693 -19.16 -8.18 11.54
C TRP A 693 -19.52 -6.71 11.51
N ALA A 694 -20.27 -6.31 10.48
CA ALA A 694 -20.90 -5.00 10.36
C ALA A 694 -22.29 -5.10 9.72
N TYR A 695 -23.19 -4.19 10.13
CA TYR A 695 -24.46 -3.92 9.46
C TYR A 695 -24.22 -2.86 8.37
N SER A 696 -24.01 -3.32 7.14
CA SER A 696 -23.68 -2.45 6.01
C SER A 696 -24.94 -1.78 5.48
N SER A 697 -24.95 -0.44 5.46
CA SER A 697 -26.05 0.37 4.90
C SER A 697 -25.58 1.19 3.71
N ALA A 698 -26.39 1.26 2.66
CA ALA A 698 -26.23 2.25 1.61
C ALA A 698 -26.82 3.58 2.02
N LEU A 699 -26.12 4.65 1.67
CA LEU A 699 -26.56 6.03 1.83
C LEU A 699 -26.35 6.79 0.51
N SER A 700 -27.14 7.82 0.30
CA SER A 700 -26.95 8.80 -0.76
C SER A 700 -26.94 10.21 -0.18
N PHE A 701 -26.13 11.10 -0.73
CA PHE A 701 -26.03 12.48 -0.27
C PHE A 701 -26.12 13.44 -1.47
N CYS A 702 -27.06 14.37 -1.40
CA CYS A 702 -27.21 15.40 -2.42
C CYS A 702 -26.16 16.50 -2.19
N LEU A 703 -25.23 16.67 -3.12
CA LEU A 703 -24.16 17.67 -2.98
C LEU A 703 -24.67 19.11 -3.14
N ASN A 704 -25.86 19.28 -3.73
CA ASN A 704 -26.51 20.58 -3.92
C ASN A 704 -27.23 21.04 -2.63
N CYS A 705 -28.29 20.33 -2.21
CA CYS A 705 -29.13 20.74 -1.07
C CYS A 705 -28.74 20.10 0.28
N LYS A 706 -27.71 19.25 0.31
CA LYS A 706 -27.16 18.62 1.52
C LYS A 706 -28.10 17.62 2.21
N THR A 707 -29.13 17.15 1.52
CA THR A 707 -29.99 16.09 2.03
C THR A 707 -29.25 14.74 2.02
N LEU A 708 -29.16 14.11 3.20
CA LEU A 708 -28.80 12.71 3.36
C LEU A 708 -30.04 11.81 3.16
N MET A 709 -29.87 10.71 2.44
CA MET A 709 -30.91 9.75 2.07
C MET A 709 -30.43 8.33 2.33
N LYS A 710 -31.34 7.44 2.70
CA LYS A 710 -31.08 5.99 2.82
C LYS A 710 -31.21 5.30 1.46
N GLY A 711 -30.36 4.32 1.17
CA GLY A 711 -30.35 3.59 -0.10
C GLY A 711 -29.56 4.27 -1.22
N LEU A 712 -29.46 3.60 -2.38
CA LEU A 712 -28.71 4.06 -3.55
C LEU A 712 -29.59 4.90 -4.49
N ASN A 713 -29.90 6.12 -4.07
CA ASN A 713 -30.80 7.03 -4.77
C ASN A 713 -30.10 7.70 -5.95
N ASN A 714 -30.72 7.62 -7.13
CA ASN A 714 -30.23 8.31 -8.33
C ASN A 714 -30.68 9.77 -8.44
N LYS A 715 -31.68 10.17 -7.64
CA LYS A 715 -32.26 11.51 -7.68
C LYS A 715 -32.63 11.95 -6.27
N CYS A 716 -32.30 13.19 -5.93
CA CYS A 716 -32.67 13.79 -4.66
C CYS A 716 -34.19 14.05 -4.63
N PRO A 717 -34.95 13.51 -3.66
CA PRO A 717 -36.39 13.74 -3.55
C PRO A 717 -36.71 15.15 -3.06
N THR A 718 -35.74 15.85 -2.42
CA THR A 718 -35.94 17.21 -1.89
C THR A 718 -35.83 18.28 -2.97
N CYS A 719 -34.77 18.26 -3.79
CA CYS A 719 -34.51 19.32 -4.78
C CYS A 719 -34.52 18.84 -6.24
N GLY A 720 -34.67 17.53 -6.48
CA GLY A 720 -34.71 16.97 -7.83
C GLY A 720 -33.36 16.79 -8.52
N GLU A 721 -32.24 17.09 -7.87
CA GLU A 721 -30.88 16.89 -8.39
C GLU A 721 -30.62 15.42 -8.74
N SER A 722 -29.93 15.13 -9.83
CA SER A 722 -29.64 13.77 -10.31
C SER A 722 -28.18 13.53 -10.71
N GLU A 723 -27.46 14.57 -11.14
CA GLU A 723 -26.06 14.46 -11.54
C GLU A 723 -25.14 14.45 -10.31
N ASP A 724 -25.43 15.29 -9.33
CA ASP A 724 -24.59 15.47 -8.14
C ASP A 724 -25.21 14.87 -6.87
N VAL A 725 -25.57 13.59 -6.97
CA VAL A 725 -25.93 12.73 -5.84
C VAL A 725 -24.85 11.66 -5.68
N GLU A 726 -24.11 11.74 -4.57
CA GLU A 726 -23.04 10.79 -4.25
C GLU A 726 -23.60 9.63 -3.43
N TRP A 727 -23.07 8.43 -3.66
CA TRP A 727 -23.39 7.24 -2.88
C TRP A 727 -22.28 6.95 -1.87
N TYR A 728 -22.66 6.39 -0.73
CA TYR A 728 -21.75 5.90 0.30
C TYR A 728 -22.19 4.48 0.66
N ASP A 729 -21.26 3.54 0.70
CA ASP A 729 -21.51 2.18 1.19
C ASP A 729 -20.20 1.58 1.72
N ARG A 730 -20.34 0.53 2.52
CA ARG A 730 -19.27 -0.37 2.91
C ARG A 730 -19.11 -1.45 1.84
N ILE A 731 -18.22 -1.22 0.86
CA ILE A 731 -18.00 -2.20 -0.20
C ILE A 731 -17.13 -3.36 0.30
N THR A 732 -15.88 -3.09 0.62
CA THR A 732 -14.90 -4.14 0.98
C THR A 732 -14.48 -4.13 2.44
N GLY A 733 -14.98 -3.22 3.28
CA GLY A 733 -14.59 -3.22 4.68
C GLY A 733 -14.93 -1.96 5.42
N TYR A 734 -14.85 -0.79 4.78
CA TYR A 734 -15.11 0.53 5.36
C TYR A 734 -16.10 1.32 4.51
N VAL A 735 -16.81 2.26 5.15
CA VAL A 735 -17.75 3.15 4.44
C VAL A 735 -16.95 4.19 3.68
N GLN A 736 -17.21 4.32 2.37
CA GLN A 736 -16.57 5.34 1.54
C GLN A 736 -17.51 5.79 0.42
N GLN A 737 -17.22 6.98 -0.13
CA GLN A 737 -17.80 7.47 -1.37
C GLN A 737 -17.64 6.45 -2.50
N VAL A 738 -18.71 6.22 -3.24
CA VAL A 738 -18.73 5.24 -4.33
C VAL A 738 -18.13 5.82 -5.60
N GLY A 739 -18.26 7.13 -5.82
CA GLY A 739 -17.81 7.82 -7.03
C GLY A 739 -18.89 7.94 -8.10
N ARG A 740 -20.15 8.10 -7.67
CA ARG A 740 -21.30 8.25 -8.58
C ARG A 740 -21.44 9.68 -9.08
N ALA A 741 -21.32 10.67 -8.19
CA ALA A 741 -21.63 12.04 -8.55
C ALA A 741 -20.73 12.52 -9.68
N LYS A 742 -21.25 13.36 -10.58
CA LYS A 742 -20.48 13.91 -11.70
C LYS A 742 -19.27 14.73 -11.21
N SER A 743 -19.44 15.45 -10.12
CA SER A 743 -18.37 16.19 -9.43
C SER A 743 -17.43 15.29 -8.60
N SER A 744 -17.71 14.00 -8.49
CA SER A 744 -16.86 13.07 -7.75
C SER A 744 -15.57 12.79 -8.50
N SER A 745 -14.46 13.04 -7.82
CA SER A 745 -13.12 12.83 -8.35
C SER A 745 -12.39 11.63 -7.75
N GLY A 746 -13.10 10.86 -6.91
CA GLY A 746 -12.65 9.61 -6.30
C GLY A 746 -13.71 8.51 -6.47
N GLY A 747 -13.52 7.38 -5.79
CA GLY A 747 -14.47 6.28 -5.76
C GLY A 747 -13.88 4.94 -6.18
N TRP A 748 -14.75 3.95 -6.36
CA TRP A 748 -14.35 2.57 -6.56
C TRP A 748 -14.16 2.20 -8.02
N ASN A 749 -13.33 1.18 -8.26
CA ASN A 749 -13.13 0.59 -9.59
C ASN A 749 -14.44 -0.02 -10.15
N PRO A 750 -14.52 -0.25 -11.47
CA PRO A 750 -15.73 -0.75 -12.12
C PRO A 750 -16.28 -2.04 -11.50
N GLY A 751 -15.42 -3.03 -11.23
CA GLY A 751 -15.84 -4.30 -10.63
C GLY A 751 -16.47 -4.14 -9.26
N LYS A 752 -15.91 -3.28 -8.39
CA LYS A 752 -16.48 -3.00 -7.06
C LYS A 752 -17.76 -2.20 -7.09
N ARG A 753 -17.91 -1.32 -8.09
CA ARG A 753 -19.20 -0.65 -8.33
C ARG A 753 -20.25 -1.63 -8.84
N GLN A 754 -19.87 -2.58 -9.68
CA GLN A 754 -20.77 -3.63 -10.14
C GLN A 754 -21.16 -4.58 -9.00
N GLU A 755 -20.20 -5.01 -8.18
CA GLU A 755 -20.48 -5.79 -6.96
C GLU A 755 -21.51 -5.09 -6.07
N LEU A 756 -21.42 -3.77 -5.89
CA LEU A 756 -22.40 -2.99 -5.13
C LEU A 756 -23.81 -3.02 -5.75
N ILE A 757 -23.90 -2.96 -7.07
CA ILE A 757 -25.18 -3.00 -7.81
C ILE A 757 -25.80 -4.39 -7.73
N ASP A 758 -24.98 -5.44 -7.80
CA ASP A 758 -25.42 -6.84 -7.76
C ASP A 758 -25.85 -7.29 -6.35
N ARG A 759 -25.60 -6.48 -5.31
CA ARG A 759 -25.92 -6.87 -3.92
C ARG A 759 -27.40 -7.04 -3.72
N ARG A 760 -27.76 -8.20 -3.21
CA ARG A 760 -29.02 -8.38 -2.49
C ARG A 760 -28.91 -7.76 -1.10
N ARG A 761 -29.93 -7.00 -0.73
CA ARG A 761 -30.08 -6.41 0.60
C ARG A 761 -31.21 -7.12 1.36
N PHE A 762 -31.01 -7.38 2.64
CA PHE A 762 -32.01 -8.00 3.50
C PHE A 762 -33.02 -6.95 3.96
N GLU A 763 -34.30 -7.14 3.65
CA GLU A 763 -35.38 -6.31 4.19
C GLU A 763 -35.70 -6.73 5.64
N ASP A 764 -36.13 -5.78 6.48
CA ASP A 764 -36.56 -6.07 7.84
C ASP A 764 -37.91 -6.82 7.78
N GLU A 765 -37.88 -8.16 7.80
CA GLU A 765 -39.07 -9.00 8.02
C GLU A 765 -39.31 -9.30 9.51
#